data_AF-A0A9P5E156-F1
#
_entry.id   AF-A0A9P5E156-F1
#
_cell.length_a   1.000
_cell.length_b   1.000
_cell.length_c   1.000
_cell.angle_alpha   90.00
_cell.angle_beta   90.00
_cell.angle_gamma   90.00
#
_symmetry.space_group_name_H-M   'P 1'
#
loop_
_entity.id
_entity.type
_entity.pdbx_description
1 polymer ?
#
loop_
_entity_poly.entity_id
_entity_poly.type
_entity_poly.pdbx_seq_one_letter_code
_entity_poly.pdbx_strand_id
1 'polypeptide(L)'
;MKKWHPQSRRLFGAKLRPRSMIIIVFAMLTAYYLLFAPSTSIQVVPSNSQGSVSPPPPATGNGESDAEDQYGAIHRELWELTAEDLRDWHDPTDGEDPNDVEPGFETDGKERGFGDLGKLQHEKDMRKEWRHAYSVTSNFPNSNLIYGKTLANLENQEARPEEFSVDLKFDPDADVEYSSEKPVRYDPYPKYNSAAWKNAGYAQYFPCKGATGEPVEDLLVFKGRPRDWPLPRFGSYDALNMDPNLCWERETRLGPYGLHRQFKKVGGEPQPLNFDSVNWGDLQRMCLHRNAQRFDMNRERVNEYLNVYPETVIGPQLPEEPQQPEQPAQAQMAKRDVPLEPEPNSTPVSTNPGVVPAPVGLETSKQFTGQQKHPRSPKNPTTGYVSEPRTAILLRSYTGKDYTENDKQNIRSLISELSLRTGGQYEVFLLVQVKDTNLRIFEDDDVYQTVLSQSVPPEFRSMTILWNDDIVWKLYPKLTDPESKNVHTAQWLSVQKFSQDYPQFDFVWNWEMDFRFTGHHYHLLDKLGEFAKKQPRKGMWERNERWYIPTFHGGYDDEFRQDIEKRYGNNVIWGAPKFPFINPIGPKPPVASPSQDNYEWGVGEDADVITVSPMFNPINSNWVIANQVWGYNDSTHKSQDIPRRTTIVTQSRVSKRLLNIMHVENLRGNHVASEMTPQTVALLHGLKAVYAPHPVFMDRDWKGKFLNKWFNPGENGECGGRGSPMGWGRERRYIGSTWYYRAIPPNRLYNNWMGWPDTGIGGSQWEEKHGRPCLPPVMLHQVKNTEPTKNGHETTFELAYG
;
A
#
# COMPACT_ATOMS: atom_id res chain seq x y z
N MET A 1 47.18 14.86 -31.26
CA MET A 1 47.89 14.75 -32.56
C MET A 1 47.42 13.50 -33.30
N LYS A 2 47.51 13.47 -34.65
CA LYS A 2 47.02 12.44 -35.59
C LYS A 2 45.47 12.30 -35.57
N LYS A 3 44.70 12.87 -36.51
CA LYS A 3 44.61 12.82 -38.00
C LYS A 3 43.54 11.81 -38.50
N TRP A 4 42.61 12.33 -39.32
CA TRP A 4 41.67 11.64 -40.21
C TRP A 4 42.37 10.62 -41.16
N HIS A 5 41.71 9.70 -41.90
CA HIS A 5 40.80 9.94 -43.05
C HIS A 5 40.21 8.58 -43.63
N PRO A 6 39.50 8.46 -44.80
CA PRO A 6 38.05 8.11 -44.80
C PRO A 6 37.54 7.04 -45.82
N GLN A 7 36.20 6.91 -45.95
CA GLN A 7 35.38 6.42 -47.12
C GLN A 7 35.50 4.94 -47.58
N SER A 8 34.40 4.24 -47.91
CA SER A 8 33.61 4.44 -49.15
C SER A 8 32.38 3.51 -49.28
N ARG A 9 31.43 3.84 -50.19
CA ARG A 9 30.24 3.03 -50.56
C ARG A 9 30.56 1.98 -51.64
N ARG A 10 29.89 0.82 -51.63
CA ARG A 10 29.54 0.05 -52.85
C ARG A 10 28.17 -0.63 -52.75
N LEU A 11 27.36 -0.47 -53.79
CA LEU A 11 26.17 -1.26 -54.12
C LEU A 11 26.58 -2.37 -55.12
N PHE A 12 25.94 -3.55 -55.05
CA PHE A 12 25.24 -4.23 -56.18
C PHE A 12 24.99 -5.73 -55.92
N GLY A 13 23.74 -6.16 -56.16
CA GLY A 13 23.41 -7.43 -56.83
C GLY A 13 23.58 -8.76 -56.07
N ALA A 14 22.49 -9.26 -55.48
CA ALA A 14 22.34 -10.68 -55.13
C ALA A 14 21.22 -11.32 -55.97
N LYS A 15 21.56 -12.38 -56.73
CA LYS A 15 20.58 -13.17 -57.52
C LYS A 15 19.73 -14.03 -56.58
N LEU A 16 18.40 -13.95 -56.67
CA LEU A 16 17.51 -14.88 -55.96
C LEU A 16 17.66 -16.31 -56.47
N ARG A 17 17.57 -17.28 -55.55
CA ARG A 17 17.69 -18.72 -55.83
C ARG A 17 16.31 -19.34 -56.16
N PRO A 18 16.25 -20.45 -56.93
CA PRO A 18 14.99 -21.00 -57.45
C PRO A 18 13.91 -21.33 -56.39
N ARG A 19 14.31 -21.71 -55.17
CA ARG A 19 13.40 -22.01 -54.06
C ARG A 19 12.53 -20.82 -53.63
N SER A 20 12.97 -19.58 -53.86
CA SER A 20 12.22 -18.37 -53.50
C SER A 20 11.03 -18.10 -54.43
N MET A 21 11.04 -18.58 -55.68
CA MET A 21 9.89 -18.40 -56.59
C MET A 21 8.70 -19.28 -56.21
N ILE A 22 8.95 -20.51 -55.74
CA ILE A 22 7.88 -21.47 -55.39
C ILE A 22 7.03 -20.93 -54.24
N ILE A 23 7.64 -20.29 -53.24
CA ILE A 23 6.96 -19.70 -52.08
C ILE A 23 6.05 -18.53 -52.51
N ILE A 24 6.50 -17.71 -53.47
CA ILE A 24 5.72 -16.57 -53.99
C ILE A 24 4.50 -17.05 -54.78
N VAL A 25 4.63 -18.14 -55.55
CA VAL A 25 3.49 -18.74 -56.29
C VAL A 25 2.42 -19.30 -55.34
N PHE A 26 2.83 -20.01 -54.27
CA PHE A 26 1.88 -20.49 -53.26
C PHE A 26 1.19 -19.35 -52.52
N ALA A 27 1.92 -18.30 -52.12
CA ALA A 27 1.33 -17.14 -51.44
C ALA A 27 0.25 -16.44 -52.29
N MET A 28 0.46 -16.32 -53.61
CA MET A 28 -0.55 -15.74 -54.50
C MET A 28 -1.77 -16.64 -54.73
N LEU A 29 -1.60 -17.96 -54.75
CA LEU A 29 -2.73 -18.90 -54.84
C LEU A 29 -3.61 -18.88 -53.57
N THR A 30 -3.01 -18.80 -52.38
CA THR A 30 -3.77 -18.68 -51.12
C THR A 30 -4.51 -17.35 -51.03
N ALA A 31 -3.88 -16.24 -51.46
CA ALA A 31 -4.53 -14.93 -51.52
C ALA A 31 -5.72 -14.91 -52.50
N TYR A 32 -5.60 -15.58 -53.66
CA TYR A 32 -6.70 -15.69 -54.62
C TYR A 32 -7.87 -16.49 -54.04
N TYR A 33 -7.62 -17.59 -53.33
CA TYR A 33 -8.69 -18.42 -52.74
C TYR A 33 -9.46 -17.69 -51.63
N LEU A 34 -8.78 -16.85 -50.84
CA LEU A 34 -9.40 -16.06 -49.75
C LEU A 34 -10.20 -14.84 -50.25
N LEU A 35 -9.90 -14.31 -51.45
CA LEU A 35 -10.57 -13.12 -52.00
C LEU A 35 -11.78 -13.43 -52.89
N PHE A 36 -11.95 -14.68 -53.36
CA PHE A 36 -12.95 -15.03 -54.38
C PHE A 36 -13.87 -16.21 -54.04
N ALA A 37 -13.90 -16.67 -52.78
CA ALA A 37 -14.87 -17.67 -52.33
C ALA A 37 -16.26 -17.04 -52.06
N PRO A 38 -17.36 -17.55 -52.65
CA PRO A 38 -18.70 -16.97 -52.48
C PRO A 38 -19.31 -17.31 -51.11
N SER A 39 -20.01 -16.33 -50.53
CA SER A 39 -20.62 -16.41 -49.19
C SER A 39 -21.94 -17.20 -49.19
N THR A 40 -22.13 -18.03 -48.16
CA THR A 40 -23.42 -18.68 -47.86
C THR A 40 -24.10 -17.98 -46.68
N SER A 41 -25.34 -17.55 -46.89
CA SER A 41 -26.16 -16.87 -45.89
C SER A 41 -26.73 -17.84 -44.85
N ILE A 42 -26.71 -17.46 -43.57
CA ILE A 42 -27.48 -18.13 -42.51
C ILE A 42 -28.47 -17.13 -41.92
N GLN A 43 -29.71 -17.59 -41.70
CA GLN A 43 -30.85 -16.75 -41.34
C GLN A 43 -30.86 -16.36 -39.86
N VAL A 44 -31.37 -15.15 -39.58
CA VAL A 44 -31.70 -14.67 -38.24
C VAL A 44 -33.13 -15.10 -37.89
N VAL A 45 -33.31 -15.72 -36.73
CA VAL A 45 -34.64 -15.99 -36.13
C VAL A 45 -34.78 -15.14 -34.86
N PRO A 46 -35.81 -14.29 -34.73
CA PRO A 46 -36.04 -13.50 -33.52
C PRO A 46 -36.83 -14.32 -32.49
N SER A 47 -36.55 -14.10 -31.19
CA SER A 47 -37.42 -14.54 -30.11
C SER A 47 -37.62 -13.41 -29.11
N ASN A 48 -38.89 -13.16 -28.75
CA ASN A 48 -39.31 -12.05 -27.90
C ASN A 48 -39.65 -12.54 -26.48
N SER A 49 -39.27 -11.72 -25.51
CA SER A 49 -39.79 -11.56 -24.14
C SER A 49 -40.97 -12.42 -23.63
N GLN A 50 -40.81 -12.97 -22.42
CA GLN A 50 -41.60 -12.68 -21.19
C GLN A 50 -41.53 -13.87 -20.19
N GLY A 51 -41.35 -13.60 -18.90
CA GLY A 51 -41.28 -14.63 -17.86
C GLY A 51 -41.03 -14.09 -16.44
N SER A 52 -42.10 -14.02 -15.65
CA SER A 52 -42.23 -13.58 -14.24
C SER A 52 -41.12 -13.93 -13.23
N VAL A 53 -40.91 -13.01 -12.28
CA VAL A 53 -40.09 -13.14 -11.05
C VAL A 53 -40.77 -14.04 -9.99
N SER A 54 -39.97 -14.83 -9.25
CA SER A 54 -40.28 -15.33 -7.90
C SER A 54 -38.97 -15.69 -7.16
N PRO A 55 -38.88 -15.53 -5.82
CA PRO A 55 -37.62 -15.64 -5.06
C PRO A 55 -37.28 -17.09 -4.61
N PRO A 56 -36.00 -17.42 -4.40
CA PRO A 56 -35.59 -18.73 -3.88
C PRO A 56 -35.68 -18.82 -2.33
N PRO A 57 -36.02 -20.01 -1.77
CA PRO A 57 -35.94 -20.29 -0.34
C PRO A 57 -34.50 -20.65 0.10
N PRO A 58 -34.20 -20.67 1.42
CA PRO A 58 -32.83 -20.81 1.93
C PRO A 58 -32.28 -22.25 1.84
N ALA A 59 -30.99 -22.38 1.54
CA ALA A 59 -30.30 -23.66 1.46
C ALA A 59 -29.74 -24.12 2.82
N THR A 60 -30.27 -25.23 3.34
CA THR A 60 -29.68 -26.06 4.40
C THR A 60 -29.01 -27.30 3.78
N GLY A 61 -27.92 -27.79 4.37
CA GLY A 61 -27.01 -28.72 3.68
C GLY A 61 -27.16 -30.22 3.96
N ASN A 62 -26.39 -30.98 3.16
CA ASN A 62 -25.84 -32.33 3.31
C ASN A 62 -26.79 -33.55 3.34
N GLY A 63 -26.52 -34.53 2.45
CA GLY A 63 -27.08 -35.90 2.50
C GLY A 63 -27.05 -36.65 1.16
N GLU A 64 -25.94 -37.35 0.90
CA GLU A 64 -25.62 -38.33 -0.17
C GLU A 64 -26.73 -38.96 -1.05
N SER A 65 -26.43 -39.12 -2.35
CA SER A 65 -26.77 -40.34 -3.11
C SER A 65 -25.83 -40.55 -4.30
N ASP A 66 -24.99 -41.59 -4.28
CA ASP A 66 -24.19 -42.05 -5.43
C ASP A 66 -25.09 -42.69 -6.51
N ALA A 67 -25.26 -42.04 -7.68
CA ALA A 67 -25.54 -42.68 -8.98
C ALA A 67 -25.79 -41.66 -10.12
N GLU A 68 -24.82 -40.82 -10.49
CA GLU A 68 -24.92 -40.07 -11.77
C GLU A 68 -23.55 -39.75 -12.41
N ASP A 69 -22.65 -40.74 -12.41
CA ASP A 69 -21.30 -40.62 -12.97
C ASP A 69 -21.23 -41.21 -14.40
N GLN A 70 -21.87 -40.51 -15.36
CA GLN A 70 -21.58 -40.59 -16.80
C GLN A 70 -22.29 -39.44 -17.55
N TYR A 71 -21.57 -38.76 -18.45
CA TYR A 71 -22.00 -37.56 -19.22
C TYR A 71 -21.96 -36.19 -18.52
N GLY A 72 -21.22 -36.05 -17.41
CA GLY A 72 -20.86 -34.77 -16.79
C GLY A 72 -19.53 -34.17 -17.26
N ALA A 73 -19.24 -34.12 -18.57
CA ALA A 73 -18.02 -33.51 -19.08
C ALA A 73 -18.06 -31.97 -18.91
N ILE A 74 -17.58 -31.48 -17.76
CA ILE A 74 -17.45 -30.06 -17.47
C ILE A 74 -16.58 -29.42 -18.55
N HIS A 75 -17.14 -28.51 -19.35
CA HIS A 75 -16.38 -27.61 -20.21
C HIS A 75 -15.55 -26.65 -19.35
N ARG A 76 -14.38 -27.12 -18.87
CA ARG A 76 -13.36 -26.27 -18.25
C ARG A 76 -12.83 -25.31 -19.31
N GLU A 77 -12.63 -24.05 -18.94
CA GLU A 77 -12.00 -23.08 -19.84
C GLU A 77 -10.52 -23.43 -20.02
N LEU A 78 -9.93 -23.06 -21.16
CA LEU A 78 -8.53 -23.40 -21.48
C LEU A 78 -7.53 -22.90 -20.42
N TRP A 79 -7.87 -21.89 -19.64
CA TRP A 79 -7.05 -21.37 -18.54
C TRP A 79 -7.32 -22.06 -17.19
N GLU A 80 -8.30 -22.97 -17.08
CA GLU A 80 -8.63 -23.73 -15.86
C GLU A 80 -8.17 -25.21 -15.92
N LEU A 81 -7.35 -25.56 -16.92
CA LEU A 81 -6.76 -26.90 -17.05
C LEU A 81 -5.79 -27.20 -15.91
N THR A 82 -5.80 -28.45 -15.45
CA THR A 82 -4.92 -28.96 -14.37
C THR A 82 -3.59 -29.45 -14.92
N ALA A 83 -2.59 -29.66 -14.05
CA ALA A 83 -1.32 -30.26 -14.48
C ALA A 83 -1.49 -31.66 -15.13
N GLU A 84 -2.54 -32.41 -14.77
CA GLU A 84 -2.90 -33.69 -15.40
C GLU A 84 -3.47 -33.52 -16.80
N ASP A 85 -4.30 -32.50 -17.02
CA ASP A 85 -4.78 -32.11 -18.35
C ASP A 85 -3.61 -31.61 -19.25
N LEU A 86 -2.56 -31.08 -18.62
CA LEU A 86 -1.40 -30.44 -19.27
C LEU A 86 -0.17 -31.35 -19.42
N ARG A 87 -0.28 -32.67 -19.21
CA ARG A 87 0.89 -33.58 -19.21
C ARG A 87 1.84 -33.38 -20.39
N ASP A 88 1.32 -33.33 -21.62
CA ASP A 88 2.09 -33.17 -22.85
C ASP A 88 2.45 -31.71 -23.21
N TRP A 89 1.98 -30.73 -22.43
CA TRP A 89 2.31 -29.31 -22.61
C TRP A 89 3.60 -28.93 -21.89
N HIS A 90 4.39 -28.05 -22.50
CA HIS A 90 5.60 -27.46 -21.94
C HIS A 90 5.77 -26.03 -22.46
N ASP A 91 6.19 -25.12 -21.57
CA ASP A 91 6.59 -23.76 -21.91
C ASP A 91 8.09 -23.74 -22.26
N PRO A 92 8.50 -23.41 -23.50
CA PRO A 92 9.91 -23.42 -23.89
C PRO A 92 10.75 -22.31 -23.23
N THR A 93 10.11 -21.42 -22.46
CA THR A 93 10.77 -20.44 -21.58
C THR A 93 10.85 -20.92 -20.13
N ASP A 94 10.48 -22.17 -19.85
CA ASP A 94 10.64 -22.79 -18.54
C ASP A 94 12.02 -23.46 -18.41
N GLY A 95 12.85 -22.90 -17.54
CA GLY A 95 14.15 -23.44 -17.17
C GLY A 95 14.11 -24.39 -15.97
N GLU A 96 12.93 -24.69 -15.42
CA GLU A 96 12.80 -25.64 -14.32
C GLU A 96 13.14 -27.08 -14.73
N ASP A 97 14.04 -27.74 -13.98
CA ASP A 97 14.29 -29.18 -14.15
C ASP A 97 13.07 -29.98 -13.65
N PRO A 98 12.41 -30.78 -14.52
CA PRO A 98 11.29 -31.62 -14.12
C PRO A 98 11.70 -32.80 -13.23
N ASN A 99 12.99 -33.12 -13.11
CA ASN A 99 13.50 -34.24 -12.32
C ASN A 99 13.98 -33.86 -10.92
N ASP A 100 14.26 -32.56 -10.67
CA ASP A 100 14.62 -32.04 -9.34
C ASP A 100 13.36 -31.89 -8.47
N VAL A 101 12.81 -33.02 -8.03
CA VAL A 101 11.55 -33.13 -7.28
C VAL A 101 11.82 -33.53 -5.82
N GLU A 102 11.32 -32.73 -4.89
CA GLU A 102 11.28 -33.06 -3.46
C GLU A 102 10.02 -33.90 -3.17
N PRO A 103 10.13 -35.09 -2.52
CA PRO A 103 8.96 -35.92 -2.22
C PRO A 103 8.06 -35.35 -1.11
N GLY A 104 6.77 -35.69 -1.19
CA GLY A 104 5.75 -35.37 -0.19
C GLY A 104 4.90 -34.15 -0.56
N PHE A 105 4.37 -33.46 0.45
CA PHE A 105 3.44 -32.34 0.31
C PHE A 105 3.72 -31.24 1.36
N GLU A 106 3.34 -29.98 1.10
CA GLU A 106 3.45 -28.86 2.07
C GLU A 106 2.64 -29.13 3.37
N THR A 107 1.70 -30.08 3.33
CA THR A 107 0.82 -30.48 4.43
C THR A 107 1.31 -31.68 5.24
N ASP A 108 2.37 -32.38 4.82
CA ASP A 108 2.78 -33.66 5.43
C ASP A 108 3.54 -33.54 6.77
N GLY A 109 3.81 -32.31 7.22
CA GLY A 109 4.48 -32.03 8.48
C GLY A 109 6.01 -32.21 8.46
N LYS A 110 6.60 -32.59 7.32
CA LYS A 110 8.06 -32.65 7.17
C LYS A 110 8.64 -31.24 7.07
N GLU A 111 9.55 -30.89 7.99
CA GLU A 111 10.36 -29.68 7.87
C GLU A 111 11.24 -29.73 6.61
N ARG A 112 11.31 -28.60 5.90
CA ARG A 112 11.97 -28.46 4.60
C ARG A 112 12.83 -27.21 4.59
N GLY A 113 13.96 -27.28 3.90
CA GLY A 113 14.91 -26.18 3.78
C GLY A 113 14.43 -25.08 2.84
N PHE A 114 15.24 -24.01 2.74
CA PHE A 114 14.97 -22.89 1.85
C PHE A 114 14.98 -23.35 0.39
N GLY A 115 13.85 -23.20 -0.31
CA GLY A 115 13.68 -23.61 -1.70
C GLY A 115 13.14 -25.03 -1.90
N ASP A 116 13.26 -25.92 -0.91
CA ASP A 116 12.81 -27.33 -1.02
C ASP A 116 11.29 -27.43 -1.21
N LEU A 117 10.51 -26.54 -0.59
CA LEU A 117 9.07 -26.43 -0.84
C LEU A 117 8.77 -26.16 -2.32
N GLY A 118 9.58 -25.32 -2.98
CA GLY A 118 9.44 -25.02 -4.40
C GLY A 118 9.63 -26.26 -5.29
N LYS A 119 10.40 -27.26 -4.84
CA LYS A 119 10.68 -28.50 -5.57
C LYS A 119 9.58 -29.56 -5.46
N LEU A 120 8.58 -29.38 -4.60
CA LEU A 120 7.45 -30.30 -4.50
C LEU A 120 6.74 -30.43 -5.84
N GLN A 121 6.35 -31.64 -6.22
CA GLN A 121 5.63 -31.88 -7.49
C GLN A 121 4.39 -30.99 -7.63
N HIS A 122 3.60 -30.85 -6.55
CA HIS A 122 2.43 -29.97 -6.52
C HIS A 122 2.74 -28.49 -6.82
N GLU A 123 3.91 -27.99 -6.40
CA GLU A 123 4.33 -26.62 -6.69
C GLU A 123 4.79 -26.45 -8.15
N LYS A 124 5.49 -27.45 -8.71
CA LYS A 124 5.82 -27.52 -10.14
C LYS A 124 4.54 -27.55 -10.99
N ASP A 125 3.59 -28.39 -10.61
CA ASP A 125 2.28 -28.53 -11.23
C ASP A 125 1.51 -27.20 -11.22
N MET A 126 1.43 -26.51 -10.08
CA MET A 126 0.81 -25.19 -9.98
C MET A 126 1.50 -24.12 -10.84
N ARG A 127 2.84 -24.12 -10.94
CA ARG A 127 3.57 -23.22 -11.86
C ARG A 127 3.22 -23.53 -13.31
N LYS A 128 3.17 -24.81 -13.69
CA LYS A 128 2.79 -25.27 -15.02
C LYS A 128 1.35 -24.83 -15.38
N GLU A 129 0.39 -25.02 -14.47
CA GLU A 129 -0.99 -24.52 -14.62
C GLU A 129 -1.01 -23.00 -14.86
N TRP A 130 -0.30 -22.21 -14.03
CA TRP A 130 -0.28 -20.75 -14.16
C TRP A 130 0.39 -20.28 -15.46
N ARG A 131 1.54 -20.87 -15.83
CA ARG A 131 2.24 -20.57 -17.09
C ARG A 131 1.34 -20.88 -18.29
N HIS A 132 0.64 -22.02 -18.28
CA HIS A 132 -0.32 -22.37 -19.33
C HIS A 132 -1.45 -21.35 -19.41
N ALA A 133 -2.12 -21.07 -18.28
CA ALA A 133 -3.22 -20.10 -18.21
C ALA A 133 -2.81 -18.71 -18.75
N TYR A 134 -1.65 -18.19 -18.31
CA TYR A 134 -1.14 -16.89 -18.76
C TYR A 134 -0.71 -16.89 -20.24
N SER A 135 -0.24 -18.02 -20.75
CA SER A 135 0.12 -18.22 -22.16
C SER A 135 -1.12 -18.24 -23.06
N VAL A 136 -2.10 -19.11 -22.79
CA VAL A 136 -3.30 -19.23 -23.65
C VAL A 136 -4.17 -17.98 -23.65
N THR A 137 -4.24 -17.27 -22.52
CA THR A 137 -4.99 -16.01 -22.39
C THR A 137 -4.36 -14.83 -23.14
N SER A 138 -3.06 -14.89 -23.48
CA SER A 138 -2.30 -13.74 -24.00
C SER A 138 -2.94 -13.06 -25.23
N ASN A 139 -3.58 -13.84 -26.10
CA ASN A 139 -4.19 -13.39 -27.36
C ASN A 139 -5.72 -13.26 -27.30
N PHE A 140 -6.35 -13.35 -26.13
CA PHE A 140 -7.80 -13.23 -26.01
C PHE A 140 -8.25 -11.77 -26.27
N PRO A 141 -9.45 -11.52 -26.84
CA PRO A 141 -9.90 -10.16 -27.18
C PRO A 141 -10.01 -9.18 -26.01
N ASN A 142 -10.15 -9.70 -24.78
CA ASN A 142 -10.22 -8.96 -23.52
C ASN A 142 -8.88 -8.89 -22.76
N SER A 143 -7.80 -9.43 -23.32
CA SER A 143 -6.44 -9.28 -22.77
C SER A 143 -5.81 -7.96 -23.21
N ASN A 144 -4.85 -7.47 -22.43
CA ASN A 144 -4.05 -6.27 -22.69
C ASN A 144 -4.84 -4.95 -22.76
N LEU A 145 -6.13 -4.93 -22.36
CA LEU A 145 -7.01 -3.74 -22.42
C LEU A 145 -6.54 -2.54 -21.58
N ILE A 146 -5.61 -2.74 -20.63
CA ILE A 146 -4.98 -1.65 -19.86
C ILE A 146 -4.02 -0.79 -20.70
N TYR A 147 -3.52 -1.28 -21.84
CA TYR A 147 -2.51 -0.58 -22.64
C TYR A 147 -3.13 0.24 -23.78
N GLY A 148 -2.46 1.33 -24.17
CA GLY A 148 -2.82 2.09 -25.38
C GLY A 148 -4.17 2.81 -25.32
N LYS A 149 -4.69 3.09 -24.12
CA LYS A 149 -5.94 3.81 -23.90
C LYS A 149 -5.69 5.32 -23.84
N THR A 150 -6.54 6.12 -24.51
CA THR A 150 -6.24 7.52 -24.87
C THR A 150 -7.40 8.48 -24.64
N LEU A 151 -7.09 9.79 -24.67
CA LEU A 151 -8.08 10.89 -24.61
C LEU A 151 -9.05 10.91 -25.80
N ALA A 152 -8.74 10.24 -26.92
CA ALA A 152 -9.55 10.31 -28.14
C ALA A 152 -10.93 9.61 -28.03
N ASN A 153 -11.15 8.81 -26.97
CA ASN A 153 -12.37 8.03 -26.77
C ASN A 153 -12.75 7.98 -25.29
N LEU A 154 -12.94 9.14 -24.64
CA LEU A 154 -13.43 9.20 -23.27
C LEU A 154 -14.93 8.92 -23.19
N GLU A 155 -15.33 8.18 -22.17
CA GLU A 155 -16.70 7.80 -21.85
C GLU A 155 -17.06 8.19 -20.42
N ASN A 156 -18.35 8.17 -20.06
CA ASN A 156 -18.85 8.49 -18.72
C ASN A 156 -18.46 9.91 -18.23
N GLN A 157 -18.27 10.87 -19.15
CA GLN A 157 -17.80 12.22 -18.81
C GLN A 157 -18.67 12.96 -17.77
N GLU A 158 -19.97 12.68 -17.72
CA GLU A 158 -20.92 13.25 -16.74
C GLU A 158 -21.52 12.20 -15.78
N ALA A 159 -21.17 10.92 -15.93
CA ALA A 159 -21.72 9.84 -15.11
C ALA A 159 -20.95 9.69 -13.79
N ARG A 160 -21.09 10.66 -12.89
CA ARG A 160 -20.50 10.65 -11.55
C ARG A 160 -21.51 11.08 -10.46
N PRO A 161 -21.37 10.60 -9.22
CA PRO A 161 -22.05 11.17 -8.06
C PRO A 161 -21.75 12.67 -7.88
N GLU A 162 -22.70 13.41 -7.33
CA GLU A 162 -22.56 14.85 -7.05
C GLU A 162 -21.37 15.15 -6.12
N GLU A 163 -21.04 14.23 -5.20
CA GLU A 163 -19.92 14.39 -4.27
C GLU A 163 -18.54 14.46 -4.96
N PHE A 164 -18.40 13.96 -6.20
CA PHE A 164 -17.17 14.10 -6.98
C PHE A 164 -17.19 15.34 -7.87
N SER A 165 -18.38 15.87 -8.21
CA SER A 165 -18.53 17.08 -9.02
C SER A 165 -18.04 18.35 -8.31
N VAL A 166 -18.11 18.41 -6.97
CA VAL A 166 -17.73 19.61 -6.17
C VAL A 166 -16.23 19.91 -6.16
N ASP A 167 -15.40 18.97 -6.60
CA ASP A 167 -13.95 19.11 -6.71
C ASP A 167 -13.51 19.41 -8.15
N LEU A 168 -14.43 19.42 -9.11
CA LEU A 168 -14.18 19.75 -10.52
C LEU A 168 -14.69 21.16 -10.83
N LYS A 169 -13.83 22.03 -11.36
CA LYS A 169 -14.19 23.39 -11.78
C LYS A 169 -13.86 23.60 -13.24
N PHE A 170 -14.84 24.10 -14.00
CA PHE A 170 -14.61 24.53 -15.38
C PHE A 170 -13.66 25.74 -15.40
N ASP A 171 -12.68 25.69 -16.29
CA ASP A 171 -11.72 26.76 -16.54
C ASP A 171 -11.78 27.07 -18.05
N PRO A 172 -12.29 28.24 -18.48
CA PRO A 172 -12.45 28.56 -19.90
C PRO A 172 -11.11 28.70 -20.64
N ASP A 173 -10.04 29.01 -19.90
CA ASP A 173 -8.69 29.25 -20.43
C ASP A 173 -7.84 27.95 -20.43
N ALA A 174 -8.34 26.87 -19.83
CA ALA A 174 -7.72 25.54 -19.87
C ALA A 174 -7.98 24.83 -21.21
N ASP A 175 -7.24 25.23 -22.24
CA ASP A 175 -7.24 24.59 -23.56
C ASP A 175 -5.92 23.84 -23.84
N VAL A 176 -5.96 22.81 -24.68
CA VAL A 176 -4.79 21.99 -25.02
C VAL A 176 -4.77 21.64 -26.50
N GLU A 177 -3.60 21.74 -27.14
CA GLU A 177 -3.49 21.55 -28.61
C GLU A 177 -3.65 20.09 -29.08
N TYR A 178 -3.54 19.12 -28.16
CA TYR A 178 -3.48 17.69 -28.46
C TYR A 178 -4.79 16.91 -28.18
N SER A 179 -5.88 17.59 -27.83
CA SER A 179 -7.16 16.95 -27.47
C SER A 179 -8.34 17.84 -27.84
N SER A 180 -9.43 17.25 -28.36
CA SER A 180 -10.71 17.95 -28.51
C SER A 180 -11.49 18.05 -27.18
N GLU A 181 -11.24 17.11 -26.26
CA GLU A 181 -11.77 17.14 -24.89
C GLU A 181 -11.07 18.24 -24.10
N LYS A 182 -11.83 19.06 -23.37
CA LYS A 182 -11.29 20.10 -22.50
C LYS A 182 -11.04 19.59 -21.08
N PRO A 183 -9.85 19.82 -20.50
CA PRO A 183 -9.61 19.52 -19.10
C PRO A 183 -10.37 20.49 -18.17
N VAL A 184 -10.50 20.10 -16.91
CA VAL A 184 -11.06 20.90 -15.82
C VAL A 184 -10.09 20.96 -14.66
N ARG A 185 -10.21 21.98 -13.81
CA ARG A 185 -9.40 22.12 -12.59
C ARG A 185 -9.90 21.15 -11.52
N TYR A 186 -8.98 20.43 -10.88
CA TYR A 186 -9.25 19.48 -9.81
C TYR A 186 -8.74 20.00 -8.46
N ASP A 187 -9.67 20.19 -7.52
CA ASP A 187 -9.45 20.77 -6.19
C ASP A 187 -10.00 19.84 -5.09
N PRO A 188 -9.31 18.71 -4.80
CA PRO A 188 -9.74 17.72 -3.81
C PRO A 188 -9.47 18.16 -2.37
N TYR A 189 -9.14 19.42 -2.14
CA TYR A 189 -8.75 19.93 -0.83
C TYR A 189 -9.98 20.32 0.00
N PRO A 190 -9.87 20.30 1.34
CA PRO A 190 -10.87 20.88 2.21
C PRO A 190 -11.18 22.31 1.78
N LYS A 191 -12.46 22.71 1.83
CA LYS A 191 -12.86 24.08 1.50
C LYS A 191 -12.44 25.02 2.64
N TYR A 192 -11.14 25.30 2.68
CA TYR A 192 -10.44 26.07 3.71
C TYR A 192 -11.08 27.44 3.93
N ASN A 193 -11.08 27.92 5.18
CA ASN A 193 -11.66 29.21 5.57
C ASN A 193 -13.18 29.40 5.32
N SER A 194 -13.88 28.35 4.87
CA SER A 194 -15.35 28.33 4.76
C SER A 194 -16.04 28.52 6.12
N ALA A 195 -17.35 28.74 6.10
CA ALA A 195 -18.15 28.81 7.33
C ALA A 195 -18.05 27.52 8.15
N ALA A 196 -18.07 26.34 7.50
CA ALA A 196 -17.89 25.05 8.16
C ALA A 196 -16.51 24.92 8.85
N TRP A 197 -15.44 25.29 8.14
CA TRP A 197 -14.07 25.31 8.67
C TRP A 197 -13.95 26.16 9.95
N LYS A 198 -14.47 27.39 9.91
CA LYS A 198 -14.47 28.31 11.05
C LYS A 198 -15.33 27.81 12.22
N ASN A 199 -16.51 27.26 11.93
CA ASN A 199 -17.42 26.71 12.94
C ASN A 199 -16.90 25.42 13.61
N ALA A 200 -16.04 24.66 12.93
CA ALA A 200 -15.31 23.54 13.52
C ALA A 200 -14.19 24.00 14.46
N GLY A 201 -13.75 25.27 14.37
CA GLY A 201 -12.76 25.88 15.26
C GLY A 201 -11.31 25.74 14.77
N TYR A 202 -11.09 25.45 13.50
CA TYR A 202 -9.75 25.43 12.89
C TYR A 202 -9.19 26.85 12.69
N ALA A 203 -7.87 26.98 12.72
CA ALA A 203 -7.18 28.24 12.45
C ALA A 203 -7.28 28.63 10.96
N GLN A 204 -6.99 29.89 10.64
CA GLN A 204 -7.02 30.37 9.26
C GLN A 204 -5.94 29.70 8.40
N TYR A 205 -6.35 29.18 7.24
CA TYR A 205 -5.44 28.73 6.18
C TYR A 205 -4.92 29.91 5.36
N PHE A 206 -3.65 29.89 5.01
CA PHE A 206 -3.04 30.85 4.10
C PHE A 206 -2.38 30.15 2.91
N PRO A 207 -2.76 30.49 1.66
CA PRO A 207 -2.14 29.94 0.46
C PRO A 207 -0.61 30.13 0.45
N CYS A 208 0.10 29.09 0.01
CA CYS A 208 1.55 29.08 -0.10
C CYS A 208 2.01 29.30 -1.54
N LYS A 209 3.17 29.96 -1.68
CA LYS A 209 3.81 30.22 -2.98
C LYS A 209 4.64 29.01 -3.41
N GLY A 210 4.56 28.65 -4.69
CA GLY A 210 5.38 27.60 -5.31
C GLY A 210 6.67 28.12 -5.94
N ALA A 211 7.33 27.27 -6.72
CA ALA A 211 8.59 27.55 -7.41
C ALA A 211 8.55 28.76 -8.37
N THR A 212 7.35 29.11 -8.89
CA THR A 212 7.14 30.29 -9.75
C THR A 212 7.12 31.61 -8.99
N GLY A 213 7.04 31.58 -7.65
CA GLY A 213 6.79 32.73 -6.80
C GLY A 213 5.31 33.09 -6.63
N GLU A 214 4.39 32.39 -7.31
CA GLU A 214 2.94 32.58 -7.19
C GLU A 214 2.27 31.44 -6.39
N PRO A 215 1.01 31.58 -5.95
CA PRO A 215 0.28 30.49 -5.31
C PRO A 215 0.25 29.21 -6.15
N VAL A 216 0.29 28.04 -5.52
CA VAL A 216 0.23 26.75 -6.24
C VAL A 216 -1.20 26.53 -6.78
N GLU A 217 -1.32 26.41 -8.10
CA GLU A 217 -2.59 26.22 -8.80
C GLU A 217 -3.21 24.82 -8.60
N ASP A 218 -4.51 24.71 -8.91
CA ASP A 218 -5.23 23.44 -9.02
C ASP A 218 -4.75 22.70 -10.29
N LEU A 219 -4.55 21.37 -10.21
CA LEU A 219 -4.15 20.56 -11.37
C LEU A 219 -5.27 20.46 -12.41
N LEU A 220 -4.90 20.19 -13.67
CA LEU A 220 -5.85 19.89 -14.74
C LEU A 220 -6.05 18.38 -14.89
N VAL A 221 -7.28 17.97 -15.18
CA VAL A 221 -7.68 16.57 -15.42
C VAL A 221 -8.79 16.51 -16.46
N PHE A 222 -8.88 15.43 -17.24
CA PHE A 222 -9.96 15.24 -18.20
C PHE A 222 -11.12 14.47 -17.55
N LYS A 223 -12.36 14.88 -17.84
CA LYS A 223 -13.56 14.17 -17.36
C LYS A 223 -13.80 12.91 -18.17
N GLY A 224 -14.20 11.83 -17.50
CA GLY A 224 -14.47 10.54 -18.11
C GLY A 224 -13.27 9.58 -18.04
N ARG A 225 -13.53 8.32 -18.40
CA ARG A 225 -12.53 7.25 -18.46
C ARG A 225 -12.33 6.81 -19.93
N PRO A 226 -11.18 6.26 -20.32
CA PRO A 226 -11.01 5.72 -21.66
C PRO A 226 -11.98 4.56 -21.95
N ARG A 227 -12.51 4.50 -23.17
CA ARG A 227 -13.36 3.40 -23.66
C ARG A 227 -12.69 2.04 -23.44
N ASP A 228 -13.48 1.07 -22.97
CA ASP A 228 -13.07 -0.28 -22.55
C ASP A 228 -11.87 -0.32 -21.57
N TRP A 229 -11.65 0.72 -20.76
CA TRP A 229 -10.76 0.59 -19.61
C TRP A 229 -11.34 -0.47 -18.64
N PRO A 230 -10.60 -1.53 -18.29
CA PRO A 230 -11.15 -2.64 -17.51
C PRO A 230 -11.38 -2.26 -16.05
N LEU A 231 -12.28 -3.00 -15.38
CA LEU A 231 -12.43 -2.91 -13.93
C LEU A 231 -11.18 -3.45 -13.20
N PRO A 232 -10.84 -2.89 -12.02
CA PRO A 232 -9.75 -3.41 -11.20
C PRO A 232 -10.04 -4.86 -10.75
N ARG A 233 -8.97 -5.64 -10.60
CA ARG A 233 -9.01 -7.05 -10.17
C ARG A 233 -8.85 -7.19 -8.67
N PHE A 234 -8.05 -6.33 -8.05
CA PHE A 234 -8.03 -6.13 -6.60
C PHE A 234 -8.35 -4.68 -6.29
N GLY A 235 -9.00 -4.45 -5.14
CA GLY A 235 -9.41 -3.11 -4.74
C GLY A 235 -10.49 -2.51 -5.64
N SER A 236 -10.91 -1.31 -5.29
CA SER A 236 -11.92 -0.57 -6.06
C SER A 236 -11.90 0.91 -5.73
N TYR A 237 -12.31 1.74 -6.68
CA TYR A 237 -12.53 3.17 -6.47
C TYR A 237 -13.66 3.40 -5.44
N ASP A 238 -14.72 2.61 -5.53
CA ASP A 238 -15.90 2.68 -4.65
C ASP A 238 -15.52 2.42 -3.17
N ALA A 239 -14.72 1.40 -2.88
CA ALA A 239 -14.26 1.13 -1.51
C ALA A 239 -13.44 2.28 -0.91
N LEU A 240 -12.67 3.01 -1.73
CA LEU A 240 -11.90 4.18 -1.28
C LEU A 240 -12.66 5.53 -1.43
N ASN A 241 -13.92 5.52 -1.90
CA ASN A 241 -14.69 6.71 -2.30
C ASN A 241 -13.91 7.68 -3.21
N MET A 242 -13.42 7.18 -4.35
CA MET A 242 -12.69 7.95 -5.37
C MET A 242 -13.45 7.96 -6.70
N ASP A 243 -13.36 9.04 -7.49
CA ASP A 243 -13.96 9.08 -8.84
C ASP A 243 -13.18 8.18 -9.84
N PRO A 244 -13.80 7.13 -10.43
CA PRO A 244 -13.18 6.32 -11.48
C PRO A 244 -13.21 7.00 -12.86
N ASN A 245 -14.01 8.06 -13.05
CA ASN A 245 -14.28 8.73 -14.31
C ASN A 245 -13.49 10.04 -14.46
N LEU A 246 -12.18 9.95 -14.21
CA LEU A 246 -11.17 10.98 -14.43
C LEU A 246 -10.00 10.39 -15.22
N CYS A 247 -9.53 11.07 -16.26
CA CYS A 247 -8.32 10.68 -17.00
C CYS A 247 -7.19 11.68 -16.83
N TRP A 248 -6.04 11.18 -16.38
CA TRP A 248 -4.81 11.94 -16.16
C TRP A 248 -3.88 11.74 -17.35
N GLU A 249 -3.49 12.83 -18.00
CA GLU A 249 -2.52 12.86 -19.09
C GLU A 249 -1.21 13.51 -18.60
N ARG A 250 -0.08 13.15 -19.19
CA ARG A 250 1.25 13.50 -18.67
C ARG A 250 1.54 15.00 -18.54
N GLU A 251 1.13 15.85 -19.48
CA GLU A 251 1.42 17.29 -19.45
C GLU A 251 0.48 18.04 -18.51
N THR A 252 -0.80 17.68 -18.46
CA THR A 252 -1.73 18.18 -17.43
C THR A 252 -1.32 17.74 -16.02
N ARG A 253 -0.75 16.53 -15.87
CA ARG A 253 -0.35 15.93 -14.59
C ARG A 253 1.04 16.36 -14.08
N LEU A 254 2.05 16.37 -14.95
CA LEU A 254 3.47 16.62 -14.60
C LEU A 254 4.04 17.90 -15.21
N GLY A 255 3.30 18.59 -16.08
CA GLY A 255 3.70 19.86 -16.68
C GLY A 255 4.15 20.90 -15.65
N PRO A 256 3.31 21.26 -14.65
CA PRO A 256 3.66 22.20 -13.58
C PRO A 256 4.92 21.82 -12.78
N TYR A 257 5.31 20.54 -12.82
CA TYR A 257 6.47 19.99 -12.11
C TYR A 257 7.71 19.84 -13.01
N GLY A 258 7.67 20.39 -14.22
CA GLY A 258 8.79 20.45 -15.15
C GLY A 258 8.85 19.32 -16.17
N LEU A 259 7.71 18.75 -16.58
CA LEU A 259 7.66 17.94 -17.81
C LEU A 259 7.83 18.82 -19.06
N HIS A 260 7.22 20.01 -19.06
CA HIS A 260 7.50 21.07 -20.03
C HIS A 260 8.08 22.30 -19.32
N ARG A 261 8.72 23.18 -20.09
CA ARG A 261 9.42 24.36 -19.57
C ARG A 261 8.45 25.28 -18.83
N GLN A 262 8.68 25.47 -17.54
CA GLN A 262 7.95 26.41 -16.68
C GLN A 262 8.54 27.82 -16.75
N PHE A 263 7.74 28.82 -16.38
CA PHE A 263 8.12 30.23 -16.36
C PHE A 263 7.73 30.87 -15.02
N LYS A 264 8.49 31.88 -14.59
CA LYS A 264 8.20 32.72 -13.42
C LYS A 264 8.16 34.20 -13.83
N LYS A 265 7.38 35.02 -13.13
CA LYS A 265 7.32 36.47 -13.37
C LYS A 265 8.43 37.17 -12.59
N VAL A 266 9.28 37.94 -13.27
CA VAL A 266 10.36 38.73 -12.67
C VAL A 266 10.25 40.15 -13.19
N GLY A 267 9.88 41.11 -12.33
CA GLY A 267 9.60 42.49 -12.74
C GLY A 267 8.36 42.64 -13.64
N GLY A 268 7.47 41.63 -13.67
CA GLY A 268 6.32 41.55 -14.58
C GLY A 268 6.55 40.62 -15.78
N GLU A 269 7.79 40.50 -16.24
CA GLU A 269 8.15 39.73 -17.43
C GLU A 269 8.29 38.22 -17.16
N PRO A 270 7.84 37.34 -18.08
CA PRO A 270 8.00 35.90 -17.96
C PRO A 270 9.44 35.47 -18.27
N GLN A 271 10.09 34.80 -17.30
CA GLN A 271 11.43 34.23 -17.46
C GLN A 271 11.40 32.71 -17.26
N PRO A 272 12.19 31.91 -18.02
CA PRO A 272 12.28 30.47 -17.79
C PRO A 272 12.66 30.14 -16.34
N LEU A 273 11.92 29.21 -15.74
CA LEU A 273 12.19 28.72 -14.40
C LEU A 273 13.33 27.69 -14.46
N ASN A 274 14.48 28.02 -13.86
CA ASN A 274 15.50 27.03 -13.54
C ASN A 274 15.13 26.35 -12.21
N PHE A 275 14.73 25.08 -12.25
CA PHE A 275 14.40 24.32 -11.05
C PHE A 275 15.60 24.10 -10.12
N ASP A 276 16.83 23.98 -10.65
CA ASP A 276 18.03 23.77 -9.82
C ASP A 276 18.35 24.97 -8.90
N SER A 277 17.72 26.14 -9.12
CA SER A 277 17.82 27.30 -8.22
C SER A 277 16.63 27.45 -7.26
N VAL A 278 15.65 26.55 -7.31
CA VAL A 278 14.50 26.51 -6.40
C VAL A 278 14.89 25.76 -5.14
N ASN A 279 14.83 26.42 -3.99
CA ASN A 279 15.03 25.75 -2.71
C ASN A 279 13.67 25.23 -2.19
N TRP A 280 13.38 23.94 -2.43
CA TRP A 280 12.10 23.36 -2.03
C TRP A 280 11.92 23.23 -0.52
N GLY A 281 12.97 22.92 0.24
CA GLY A 281 12.91 22.90 1.71
C GLY A 281 12.53 24.26 2.30
N ASP A 282 13.01 25.37 1.73
CA ASP A 282 12.64 26.71 2.17
C ASP A 282 11.17 27.02 1.86
N LEU A 283 10.68 26.65 0.66
CA LEU A 283 9.26 26.82 0.31
C LEU A 283 8.35 26.08 1.30
N GLN A 284 8.69 24.83 1.66
CA GLN A 284 7.96 24.06 2.68
C GLN A 284 7.99 24.75 4.06
N ARG A 285 9.18 25.16 4.54
CA ARG A 285 9.34 25.84 5.84
C ARG A 285 8.61 27.18 5.90
N MET A 286 8.67 27.98 4.84
CA MET A 286 7.94 29.26 4.75
C MET A 286 6.43 29.06 4.71
N CYS A 287 5.96 28.03 4.01
CA CYS A 287 4.55 27.65 3.95
C CYS A 287 4.00 27.23 5.31
N LEU A 288 4.72 26.34 6.00
CA LEU A 288 4.42 25.89 7.35
C LEU A 288 4.41 27.05 8.34
N HIS A 289 5.42 27.92 8.33
CA HIS A 289 5.51 29.05 9.25
C HIS A 289 4.29 29.97 9.19
N ARG A 290 3.78 30.23 7.97
CA ARG A 290 2.55 31.04 7.77
C ARG A 290 1.28 30.35 8.29
N ASN A 291 1.26 29.02 8.33
CA ASN A 291 0.11 28.21 8.73
C ASN A 291 0.25 27.60 10.14
N ALA A 292 1.32 27.91 10.87
CA ALA A 292 1.74 27.18 12.08
C ALA A 292 0.67 27.09 13.18
N GLN A 293 -0.26 28.05 13.28
CA GLN A 293 -1.38 28.04 14.23
C GLN A 293 -2.35 26.85 14.04
N ARG A 294 -2.34 26.20 12.87
CA ARG A 294 -3.14 25.03 12.54
C ARG A 294 -2.64 23.73 13.17
N PHE A 295 -1.39 23.68 13.64
CA PHE A 295 -0.73 22.43 14.01
C PHE A 295 -0.21 22.47 15.46
N ASP A 296 -0.04 21.30 16.08
CA ASP A 296 0.84 21.20 17.23
C ASP A 296 2.29 21.05 16.74
N MET A 297 3.13 22.01 17.13
CA MET A 297 4.54 22.11 16.72
C MET A 297 5.50 21.73 17.85
N ASN A 298 5.01 21.13 18.94
CA ASN A 298 5.82 20.77 20.10
C ASN A 298 6.93 19.76 19.75
N ARG A 299 8.19 20.24 19.79
CA ARG A 299 9.40 19.44 19.56
C ARG A 299 9.95 18.75 20.82
N GLU A 300 9.36 19.03 21.98
CA GLU A 300 9.74 18.46 23.28
C GLU A 300 8.89 17.22 23.63
N ARG A 301 8.05 16.73 22.70
CA ARG A 301 7.20 15.54 22.85
C ARG A 301 8.05 14.25 22.98
N VAL A 302 8.52 13.97 24.20
CA VAL A 302 9.19 12.72 24.61
C VAL A 302 8.36 11.47 24.24
N ASN A 303 9.03 10.35 24.01
CA ASN A 303 8.38 9.06 23.84
C ASN A 303 7.77 8.56 25.16
N GLU A 304 6.45 8.70 25.30
CA GLU A 304 5.68 8.31 26.48
C GLU A 304 5.77 6.82 26.85
N TYR A 305 6.17 5.94 25.92
CA TYR A 305 6.26 4.50 26.17
C TYR A 305 7.62 4.04 26.73
N LEU A 306 8.61 4.93 26.89
CA LEU A 306 9.90 4.59 27.54
C LEU A 306 9.73 4.08 28.98
N ASN A 307 8.63 4.46 29.64
CA ASN A 307 8.29 4.04 31.01
C ASN A 307 7.36 2.81 31.07
N VAL A 308 6.89 2.27 29.92
CA VAL A 308 6.06 1.04 29.87
C VAL A 308 6.86 -0.20 30.27
N TYR A 309 8.18 -0.12 30.12
CA TYR A 309 9.13 -1.16 30.50
C TYR A 309 10.23 -0.54 31.36
N PRO A 310 10.37 -0.92 32.65
CA PRO A 310 11.36 -0.32 33.54
C PRO A 310 12.81 -0.41 33.01
N GLU A 311 13.14 -1.44 32.25
CA GLU A 311 14.46 -1.67 31.67
C GLU A 311 14.84 -0.72 30.51
N THR A 312 13.93 0.16 30.07
CA THR A 312 14.21 1.21 29.06
C THR A 312 14.38 2.61 29.64
N VAL A 313 14.26 2.77 30.96
CA VAL A 313 14.46 4.07 31.64
C VAL A 313 15.96 4.35 31.81
N ILE A 314 16.51 5.26 31.01
CA ILE A 314 17.91 5.70 31.15
C ILE A 314 17.96 6.86 32.16
N GLY A 315 18.33 6.53 33.40
CA GLY A 315 18.63 7.46 34.49
C GLY A 315 19.75 6.91 35.37
N PRO A 316 20.33 7.71 36.30
CA PRO A 316 21.36 7.22 37.20
C PRO A 316 20.80 6.04 38.02
N GLN A 317 21.55 4.93 38.06
CA GLN A 317 21.24 3.84 38.98
C GLN A 317 21.15 4.41 40.39
N LEU A 318 19.97 4.27 41.01
CA LEU A 318 19.84 4.45 42.44
C LEU A 318 20.87 3.51 43.11
N PRO A 319 21.62 3.97 44.12
CA PRO A 319 22.62 3.13 44.77
C PRO A 319 21.97 1.83 45.25
N GLU A 320 22.65 0.70 45.05
CA GLU A 320 22.24 -0.56 45.66
C GLU A 320 22.06 -0.33 47.17
N GLU A 321 20.90 -0.71 47.72
CA GLU A 321 20.67 -0.60 49.15
C GLU A 321 21.75 -1.41 49.89
N PRO A 322 22.36 -0.86 50.97
CA PRO A 322 23.42 -1.56 51.67
C PRO A 322 22.93 -2.93 52.15
N GLN A 323 23.60 -3.99 51.73
CA GLN A 323 23.35 -5.35 52.21
C GLN A 323 23.35 -5.35 53.74
N GLN A 324 22.21 -5.70 54.36
CA GLN A 324 22.14 -5.86 55.80
C GLN A 324 23.07 -7.01 56.21
N PRO A 325 23.89 -6.84 57.26
CA PRO A 325 24.83 -7.88 57.68
C PRO A 325 24.08 -9.13 58.16
N GLU A 326 24.49 -10.29 57.66
CA GLU A 326 23.92 -11.58 58.02
C GLU A 326 23.93 -11.80 59.54
N GLN A 327 22.77 -12.11 60.12
CA GLN A 327 22.70 -12.72 61.44
C GLN A 327 22.73 -14.26 61.30
N PRO A 328 23.55 -14.97 62.09
CA PRO A 328 23.78 -16.40 61.89
C PRO A 328 22.56 -17.24 62.28
N ALA A 329 22.28 -18.24 61.45
CA ALA A 329 21.13 -19.13 61.63
C ALA A 329 21.19 -19.94 62.93
N GLN A 330 20.07 -20.00 63.64
CA GLN A 330 19.75 -21.12 64.54
C GLN A 330 18.39 -21.71 64.16
N ALA A 331 18.39 -23.03 63.96
CA ALA A 331 17.23 -23.77 63.50
C ALA A 331 16.29 -24.13 64.66
N GLN A 332 14.98 -24.17 64.39
CA GLN A 332 14.09 -25.15 65.02
C GLN A 332 12.82 -25.39 64.20
N MET A 333 12.51 -26.67 63.99
CA MET A 333 11.25 -27.14 63.41
C MET A 333 10.22 -27.38 64.52
N ALA A 334 8.96 -26.96 64.36
CA ALA A 334 7.78 -27.74 64.78
C ALA A 334 6.41 -27.13 64.35
N LYS A 335 5.66 -27.92 63.58
CA LYS A 335 4.20 -28.22 63.66
C LYS A 335 3.15 -27.09 63.87
N ARG A 336 2.24 -26.97 62.89
CA ARG A 336 0.77 -27.32 62.95
C ARG A 336 0.07 -27.14 64.32
N ASP A 337 -1.08 -26.45 64.46
CA ASP A 337 -2.39 -26.69 63.80
C ASP A 337 -3.38 -25.47 63.90
N VAL A 338 -4.63 -25.65 63.42
CA VAL A 338 -5.79 -24.70 63.28
C VAL A 338 -6.86 -25.00 64.38
N PRO A 339 -8.10 -24.41 64.50
CA PRO A 339 -8.73 -23.14 64.04
C PRO A 339 -9.57 -22.40 65.15
N LEU A 340 -10.36 -21.36 64.73
CA LEU A 340 -11.74 -20.97 65.16
C LEU A 340 -12.03 -19.54 65.70
N GLU A 341 -13.10 -18.98 65.14
CA GLU A 341 -13.93 -17.81 65.49
C GLU A 341 -14.78 -18.03 66.79
N PRO A 342 -15.32 -16.99 67.50
CA PRO A 342 -16.50 -16.23 67.02
C PRO A 342 -16.74 -14.75 67.47
N GLU A 343 -17.67 -14.10 66.74
CA GLU A 343 -18.56 -12.94 67.06
C GLU A 343 -19.31 -13.05 68.43
N PRO A 344 -20.10 -12.06 68.98
CA PRO A 344 -20.82 -10.95 68.31
C PRO A 344 -21.09 -9.61 69.08
N ASN A 345 -21.81 -8.66 68.43
CA ASN A 345 -22.83 -7.67 68.97
C ASN A 345 -22.47 -6.68 70.12
N SER A 346 -23.07 -5.48 70.30
CA SER A 346 -23.97 -4.60 69.51
C SER A 346 -24.10 -3.19 70.17
N THR A 347 -24.65 -2.21 69.43
CA THR A 347 -25.09 -0.80 69.76
C THR A 347 -26.07 -0.65 70.97
N PRO A 348 -26.47 0.56 71.49
CA PRO A 348 -26.90 1.81 70.78
C PRO A 348 -26.65 3.23 71.44
N VAL A 349 -26.46 4.31 70.68
CA VAL A 349 -27.39 5.38 70.15
C VAL A 349 -27.95 6.43 71.13
N SER A 350 -27.69 7.72 70.82
CA SER A 350 -28.58 8.90 70.94
C SER A 350 -27.91 10.09 70.19
N THR A 351 -28.54 11.08 69.54
CA THR A 351 -29.97 11.43 69.29
C THR A 351 -30.11 12.16 67.92
N ASN A 352 -31.31 12.63 67.55
CA ASN A 352 -31.67 13.38 66.32
C ASN A 352 -32.40 14.72 66.72
N PRO A 353 -32.99 15.60 65.86
CA PRO A 353 -33.64 15.35 64.55
C PRO A 353 -33.56 16.45 63.42
N GLY A 354 -34.03 16.11 62.20
CA GLY A 354 -34.18 17.07 61.07
C GLY A 354 -34.82 16.53 59.76
N VAL A 355 -36.12 16.20 59.80
CA VAL A 355 -37.13 15.91 58.73
C VAL A 355 -36.82 16.22 57.23
N VAL A 356 -37.14 15.29 56.30
CA VAL A 356 -37.99 15.41 55.04
C VAL A 356 -38.15 14.00 54.37
N PRO A 357 -39.30 13.60 53.76
CA PRO A 357 -39.57 12.20 53.32
C PRO A 357 -39.52 11.93 51.79
N ALA A 358 -39.57 10.64 51.40
CA ALA A 358 -39.75 10.12 50.03
C ALA A 358 -41.25 9.94 49.64
N PRO A 359 -41.58 9.65 48.36
CA PRO A 359 -42.16 8.32 48.06
C PRO A 359 -41.79 7.72 46.67
N VAL A 360 -42.46 6.63 46.31
CA VAL A 360 -42.16 5.64 45.25
C VAL A 360 -43.09 5.77 44.01
N GLY A 361 -42.57 5.55 42.80
CA GLY A 361 -43.25 4.73 41.78
C GLY A 361 -43.79 5.37 40.48
N LEU A 362 -43.72 4.53 39.42
CA LEU A 362 -44.47 4.51 38.14
C LEU A 362 -44.02 5.30 36.88
N GLU A 363 -44.06 4.52 35.79
CA GLU A 363 -44.51 4.82 34.41
C GLU A 363 -43.62 5.43 33.29
N THR A 364 -43.25 4.51 32.40
CA THR A 364 -43.33 4.58 30.92
C THR A 364 -42.34 5.43 30.10
N SER A 365 -41.67 4.69 29.22
CA SER A 365 -40.90 5.11 28.06
C SER A 365 -41.63 6.07 27.11
N LYS A 366 -40.96 7.18 26.76
CA LYS A 366 -41.03 7.76 25.41
C LYS A 366 -39.63 8.03 24.87
N GLN A 367 -39.46 7.82 23.57
CA GLN A 367 -38.18 7.90 22.86
C GLN A 367 -37.55 9.28 22.98
N PHE A 368 -36.24 9.32 23.20
CA PHE A 368 -35.40 10.41 22.72
C PHE A 368 -34.26 9.83 21.89
N THR A 369 -34.28 10.15 20.59
CA THR A 369 -33.19 9.91 19.65
C THR A 369 -32.00 10.78 20.01
N GLY A 370 -31.02 10.21 20.71
CA GLY A 370 -29.76 10.88 21.05
C GLY A 370 -28.68 10.59 20.02
N GLN A 371 -28.44 11.51 19.09
CA GLN A 371 -27.19 11.53 18.31
C GLN A 371 -26.01 11.64 19.28
N GLN A 372 -25.21 10.58 19.42
CA GLN A 372 -23.95 10.67 20.14
C GLN A 372 -23.01 11.61 19.38
N LYS A 373 -22.73 12.78 19.95
CA LYS A 373 -21.70 13.69 19.43
C LYS A 373 -20.34 13.05 19.70
N HIS A 374 -19.63 12.69 18.64
CA HIS A 374 -18.23 12.29 18.70
C HIS A 374 -17.39 13.32 19.50
N PRO A 375 -16.33 12.88 20.20
CA PRO A 375 -15.43 13.80 20.87
C PRO A 375 -14.75 14.68 19.81
N ARG A 376 -15.07 15.98 19.82
CA ARG A 376 -14.28 16.97 19.07
C ARG A 376 -12.86 16.93 19.61
N SER A 377 -11.87 16.87 18.72
CA SER A 377 -10.47 17.05 19.08
C SER A 377 -10.32 18.29 19.97
N PRO A 378 -9.69 18.17 21.16
CA PRO A 378 -9.63 19.27 22.10
C PRO A 378 -8.91 20.45 21.46
N LYS A 379 -9.42 21.67 21.72
CA LYS A 379 -8.74 22.89 21.31
C LYS A 379 -7.36 22.94 21.96
N ASN A 380 -6.34 23.27 21.18
CA ASN A 380 -4.99 23.46 21.66
C ASN A 380 -5.00 24.58 22.73
N PRO A 381 -4.54 24.34 23.97
CA PRO A 381 -4.60 25.34 25.04
C PRO A 381 -3.85 26.63 24.72
N THR A 382 -2.81 26.54 23.89
CA THR A 382 -1.92 27.66 23.55
C THR A 382 -2.47 28.52 22.42
N THR A 383 -3.19 27.94 21.45
CA THR A 383 -3.68 28.67 20.26
C THR A 383 -5.19 28.89 20.24
N GLY A 384 -5.96 28.14 21.03
CA GLY A 384 -7.43 28.20 21.07
C GLY A 384 -8.15 27.57 19.86
N TYR A 385 -7.40 27.04 18.90
CA TYR A 385 -7.89 26.35 17.70
C TYR A 385 -7.85 24.84 17.85
N VAL A 386 -8.64 24.14 17.04
CA VAL A 386 -8.48 22.70 16.84
C VAL A 386 -7.23 22.46 16.00
N SER A 387 -6.27 21.68 16.53
CA SER A 387 -5.06 21.30 15.78
C SER A 387 -5.36 20.20 14.75
N GLU A 388 -4.78 20.35 13.57
CA GLU A 388 -4.71 19.35 12.51
C GLU A 388 -3.46 18.47 12.69
N PRO A 389 -3.50 17.19 12.30
CA PRO A 389 -2.34 16.30 12.41
C PRO A 389 -1.27 16.63 11.36
N ARG A 390 0.01 16.53 11.74
CA ARG A 390 1.14 16.67 10.81
C ARG A 390 1.69 15.32 10.37
N THR A 391 2.06 15.22 9.09
CA THR A 391 2.57 13.99 8.48
C THR A 391 3.90 14.21 7.76
N ALA A 392 4.93 13.43 8.07
CA ALA A 392 6.15 13.41 7.26
C ALA A 392 6.01 12.42 6.08
N ILE A 393 6.53 12.77 4.91
CA ILE A 393 6.73 11.84 3.78
C ILE A 393 8.23 11.59 3.64
N LEU A 394 8.68 10.36 3.90
CA LEU A 394 10.09 9.98 3.84
C LEU A 394 10.39 9.23 2.55
N LEU A 395 10.96 9.96 1.59
CA LEU A 395 11.48 9.42 0.33
C LEU A 395 12.83 8.75 0.60
N ARG A 396 12.86 7.41 0.64
CA ARG A 396 14.09 6.67 0.95
C ARG A 396 15.01 6.58 -0.27
N SER A 397 16.24 7.05 -0.11
CA SER A 397 17.26 7.06 -1.16
C SER A 397 18.64 6.71 -0.58
N TYR A 398 19.68 6.67 -1.42
CA TYR A 398 21.05 6.31 -1.02
C TYR A 398 22.10 7.04 -1.85
N THR A 399 23.31 7.18 -1.30
CA THR A 399 24.49 7.71 -1.99
C THR A 399 24.79 6.89 -3.24
N GLY A 400 24.86 7.56 -4.40
CA GLY A 400 25.02 6.93 -5.70
C GLY A 400 23.72 6.53 -6.41
N LYS A 401 22.53 6.88 -5.88
CA LYS A 401 21.30 6.90 -6.71
C LYS A 401 21.40 8.05 -7.71
N ASP A 402 21.17 7.73 -8.98
CA ASP A 402 20.89 8.74 -10.01
C ASP A 402 19.42 9.21 -9.93
N TYR A 403 19.18 10.50 -10.14
CA TYR A 403 17.86 11.13 -10.06
C TYR A 403 17.44 11.59 -11.44
N THR A 404 16.67 10.74 -12.12
CA THR A 404 16.10 11.04 -13.43
C THR A 404 15.24 12.32 -13.39
N GLU A 405 15.05 13.00 -14.52
CA GLU A 405 14.11 14.13 -14.59
C GLU A 405 12.70 13.73 -14.12
N ASN A 406 12.30 12.48 -14.36
CA ASN A 406 11.02 11.97 -13.88
C ASN A 406 10.98 11.77 -12.36
N ASP A 407 12.06 11.32 -11.71
CA ASP A 407 12.16 11.32 -10.25
C ASP A 407 11.98 12.74 -9.71
N LYS A 408 12.66 13.73 -10.31
CA LYS A 408 12.56 15.15 -9.89
C LYS A 408 11.14 15.69 -10.07
N GLN A 409 10.49 15.42 -11.21
CA GLN A 409 9.07 15.78 -11.44
C GLN A 409 8.15 15.18 -10.36
N ASN A 410 8.32 13.90 -10.03
CA ASN A 410 7.51 13.24 -8.99
C ASN A 410 7.76 13.86 -7.61
N ILE A 411 9.01 14.13 -7.22
CA ILE A 411 9.34 14.79 -5.94
C ILE A 411 8.70 16.18 -5.86
N ARG A 412 8.83 17.01 -6.91
CA ARG A 412 8.20 18.35 -7.00
C ARG A 412 6.68 18.27 -6.89
N SER A 413 6.06 17.25 -7.48
CA SER A 413 4.61 17.01 -7.40
C SER A 413 4.17 16.73 -5.97
N LEU A 414 4.88 15.86 -5.24
CA LEU A 414 4.62 15.57 -3.83
C LEU A 414 4.74 16.82 -2.95
N ILE A 415 5.80 17.61 -3.11
CA ILE A 415 5.99 18.83 -2.33
C ILE A 415 4.87 19.83 -2.61
N SER A 416 4.50 20.02 -3.88
CA SER A 416 3.49 20.99 -4.29
C SER A 416 2.09 20.59 -3.81
N GLU A 417 1.69 19.34 -4.07
CA GLU A 417 0.35 18.81 -3.76
C GLU A 417 0.17 18.51 -2.27
N LEU A 418 1.18 17.95 -1.59
CA LEU A 418 1.05 17.55 -0.18
C LEU A 418 1.50 18.65 0.78
N SER A 419 2.62 19.33 0.54
CA SER A 419 3.14 20.33 1.50
C SER A 419 2.58 21.72 1.23
N LEU A 420 2.82 22.27 0.04
CA LEU A 420 2.51 23.68 -0.24
C LEU A 420 0.99 23.92 -0.28
N ARG A 421 0.24 23.09 -1.00
CA ARG A 421 -1.22 23.24 -1.12
C ARG A 421 -1.96 23.03 0.20
N THR A 422 -1.54 22.09 1.06
CA THR A 422 -2.18 21.87 2.37
C THR A 422 -1.75 22.87 3.44
N GLY A 423 -0.80 23.76 3.15
CA GLY A 423 -0.26 24.71 4.13
C GLY A 423 0.71 24.07 5.15
N GLY A 424 1.42 23.00 4.77
CA GLY A 424 2.38 22.30 5.62
C GLY A 424 1.78 21.21 6.53
N GLN A 425 0.57 20.71 6.23
CA GLN A 425 0.02 19.52 6.89
C GLN A 425 0.91 18.31 6.64
N TYR A 426 1.45 18.21 5.43
CA TYR A 426 2.52 17.26 5.09
C TYR A 426 3.86 18.00 4.93
N GLU A 427 4.96 17.28 5.14
CA GLU A 427 6.32 17.78 4.89
C GLU A 427 7.15 16.64 4.27
N VAL A 428 7.75 16.90 3.11
CA VAL A 428 8.47 15.92 2.30
C VAL A 428 9.96 16.01 2.57
N PHE A 429 10.59 14.88 2.89
CA PHE A 429 12.01 14.75 3.15
C PHE A 429 12.64 13.70 2.24
N LEU A 430 13.88 13.94 1.80
CA LEU A 430 14.75 12.88 1.27
C LEU A 430 15.55 12.28 2.42
N LEU A 431 15.35 10.99 2.71
CA LEU A 431 16.10 10.26 3.73
C LEU A 431 17.18 9.41 3.02
N VAL A 432 18.41 9.93 2.97
CA VAL A 432 19.50 9.40 2.12
C VAL A 432 20.48 8.59 2.96
N GLN A 433 20.58 7.29 2.69
CA GLN A 433 21.57 6.41 3.30
C GLN A 433 22.96 6.67 2.71
N VAL A 434 23.93 6.97 3.56
CA VAL A 434 25.36 7.04 3.23
C VAL A 434 25.95 5.66 3.45
N LYS A 435 26.29 4.99 2.33
CA LYS A 435 26.75 3.59 2.33
C LYS A 435 28.23 3.41 2.66
N ASP A 436 29.04 4.45 2.47
CA ASP A 436 30.46 4.41 2.83
C ASP A 436 30.64 4.71 4.32
N THR A 437 30.96 3.68 5.09
CA THR A 437 31.14 3.73 6.55
C THR A 437 32.39 4.49 6.98
N ASN A 438 33.30 4.86 6.06
CA ASN A 438 34.49 5.63 6.37
C ASN A 438 34.21 7.15 6.44
N LEU A 439 33.06 7.60 5.95
CA LEU A 439 32.68 9.01 5.91
C LEU A 439 32.10 9.46 7.25
N ARG A 440 32.84 10.32 7.97
CA ARG A 440 32.48 10.82 9.30
C ARG A 440 31.45 11.96 9.26
N ILE A 441 30.33 11.73 8.56
CA ILE A 441 29.28 12.73 8.26
C ILE A 441 28.62 13.39 9.49
N PHE A 442 28.84 12.88 10.71
CA PHE A 442 28.31 13.47 11.96
C PHE A 442 29.38 14.13 12.84
N GLU A 443 30.65 14.06 12.44
CA GLU A 443 31.79 14.67 13.13
C GLU A 443 32.40 15.83 12.33
N ASP A 444 32.05 15.93 11.04
CA ASP A 444 32.67 16.81 10.06
C ASP A 444 31.59 17.37 9.10
N ASP A 445 31.25 18.64 9.29
CA ASP A 445 30.23 19.35 8.50
C ASP A 445 30.63 19.49 7.02
N ASP A 446 31.92 19.66 6.71
CA ASP A 446 32.41 19.76 5.33
C ASP A 446 32.24 18.42 4.61
N VAL A 447 32.45 17.29 5.30
CA VAL A 447 32.14 15.96 4.77
C VAL A 447 30.63 15.78 4.57
N TYR A 448 29.78 16.20 5.52
CA TYR A 448 28.32 16.16 5.35
C TYR A 448 27.86 16.94 4.11
N GLN A 449 28.30 18.20 3.98
CA GLN A 449 27.93 19.05 2.84
C GLN A 449 28.49 18.52 1.52
N THR A 450 29.70 17.94 1.52
CA THR A 450 30.29 17.29 0.34
C THR A 450 29.41 16.13 -0.12
N VAL A 451 29.09 15.19 0.77
CA VAL A 451 28.24 14.02 0.45
C VAL A 451 26.86 14.44 -0.03
N LEU A 452 26.23 15.40 0.65
CA LEU A 452 24.94 15.97 0.26
C LEU A 452 24.98 16.60 -1.14
N SER A 453 26.02 17.38 -1.43
CA SER A 453 26.17 18.06 -2.72
C SER A 453 26.39 17.09 -3.89
N GLN A 454 27.12 16.00 -3.67
CA GLN A 454 27.40 14.98 -4.66
C GLN A 454 26.24 14.01 -4.87
N SER A 455 25.42 13.76 -3.84
CA SER A 455 24.40 12.70 -3.85
C SER A 455 22.98 13.17 -4.09
N VAL A 456 22.71 14.49 -4.07
CA VAL A 456 21.35 15.04 -4.18
C VAL A 456 21.28 16.24 -5.12
N PRO A 457 20.29 16.31 -6.04
CA PRO A 457 20.04 17.47 -6.89
C PRO A 457 19.94 18.78 -6.09
N PRO A 458 20.51 19.90 -6.60
CA PRO A 458 20.58 21.17 -5.87
C PRO A 458 19.28 21.62 -5.22
N GLU A 459 18.15 21.44 -5.93
CA GLU A 459 16.83 21.92 -5.52
C GLU A 459 16.27 21.27 -4.24
N PHE A 460 16.73 20.04 -3.90
CA PHE A 460 16.20 19.26 -2.79
C PHE A 460 17.13 19.19 -1.57
N ARG A 461 18.36 19.71 -1.65
CA ARG A 461 19.39 19.52 -0.60
C ARG A 461 18.95 20.01 0.79
N SER A 462 18.16 21.07 0.85
CA SER A 462 17.64 21.68 2.08
C SER A 462 16.53 20.88 2.78
N MET A 463 15.95 19.88 2.11
CA MET A 463 14.96 18.95 2.67
C MET A 463 15.53 17.52 2.77
N THR A 464 16.85 17.37 2.68
CA THR A 464 17.54 16.09 2.80
C THR A 464 18.09 15.88 4.22
N ILE A 465 17.91 14.68 4.72
CA ILE A 465 18.54 14.18 5.94
C ILE A 465 19.45 13.01 5.53
N LEU A 466 20.77 13.17 5.75
CA LEU A 466 21.71 12.06 5.60
C LEU A 466 21.64 11.16 6.83
N TRP A 467 21.72 9.85 6.65
CA TRP A 467 21.85 8.87 7.72
C TRP A 467 22.82 7.75 7.31
N ASN A 468 23.35 7.00 8.27
CA ASN A 468 24.15 5.80 8.01
C ASN A 468 23.77 4.68 9.00
N ASP A 469 24.28 3.48 8.75
CA ASP A 469 23.91 2.32 9.56
C ASP A 469 24.46 2.41 11.00
N ASP A 470 25.63 3.03 11.18
CA ASP A 470 26.27 3.24 12.48
C ASP A 470 25.38 4.00 13.49
N ILE A 471 24.68 5.07 13.08
CA ILE A 471 23.81 5.81 14.02
C ILE A 471 22.58 5.02 14.47
N VAL A 472 22.05 4.12 13.63
CA VAL A 472 20.94 3.25 14.05
C VAL A 472 21.45 2.06 14.86
N TRP A 473 22.65 1.56 14.57
CA TRP A 473 23.26 0.48 15.35
C TRP A 473 23.62 0.93 16.77
N LYS A 474 24.14 2.15 16.92
CA LYS A 474 24.42 2.79 18.22
C LYS A 474 23.14 3.07 19.02
N LEU A 475 22.03 3.39 18.36
CA LEU A 475 20.74 3.60 19.02
C LEU A 475 20.15 2.30 19.59
N TYR A 476 20.38 1.16 18.94
CA TYR A 476 19.79 -0.13 19.31
C TYR A 476 20.88 -1.17 19.67
N PRO A 477 21.61 -1.02 20.78
CA PRO A 477 22.73 -1.89 21.13
C PRO A 477 22.30 -3.34 21.42
N LYS A 478 21.08 -3.57 21.94
CA LYS A 478 20.58 -4.92 22.28
C LYS A 478 20.21 -5.79 21.08
N LEU A 479 20.11 -5.23 19.87
CA LEU A 479 19.99 -6.00 18.63
C LEU A 479 21.36 -6.59 18.26
N THR A 480 21.76 -7.70 18.89
CA THR A 480 23.14 -8.23 18.81
C THR A 480 23.43 -9.03 17.56
N ASP A 481 22.41 -9.57 16.90
CA ASP A 481 22.53 -10.28 15.62
C ASP A 481 22.75 -9.28 14.46
N PRO A 482 23.83 -9.39 13.66
CA PRO A 482 24.02 -8.55 12.47
C PRO A 482 22.82 -8.54 11.50
N GLU A 483 22.14 -9.68 11.34
CA GLU A 483 20.96 -9.78 10.47
C GLU A 483 19.72 -9.10 11.06
N SER A 484 19.71 -8.75 12.35
CA SER A 484 18.66 -7.90 12.95
C SER A 484 18.86 -6.39 12.72
N LYS A 485 19.98 -6.02 12.08
CA LYS A 485 20.48 -4.64 11.93
C LYS A 485 20.84 -4.22 10.50
N ASN A 486 20.90 -5.18 9.58
CA ASN A 486 21.18 -4.99 8.15
C ASN A 486 20.06 -4.17 7.48
N VAL A 487 20.38 -3.26 6.55
CA VAL A 487 19.39 -2.43 5.84
C VAL A 487 18.28 -3.25 5.15
N HIS A 488 18.57 -4.47 4.70
CA HIS A 488 17.56 -5.34 4.05
C HIS A 488 16.45 -5.79 5.01
N THR A 489 16.84 -6.14 6.24
CA THR A 489 15.98 -6.72 7.29
C THR A 489 15.51 -5.69 8.31
N ALA A 490 16.21 -4.56 8.46
CA ALA A 490 15.99 -3.57 9.51
C ALA A 490 15.58 -2.19 8.94
N GLN A 491 14.91 -2.19 7.78
CA GLN A 491 14.51 -0.99 7.01
C GLN A 491 13.81 0.13 7.80
N TRP A 492 13.14 -0.19 8.91
CA TRP A 492 12.39 0.77 9.73
C TRP A 492 13.24 1.49 10.77
N LEU A 493 14.46 1.03 11.08
CA LEU A 493 15.29 1.63 12.14
C LEU A 493 15.59 3.11 11.88
N SER A 494 15.83 3.50 10.62
CA SER A 494 16.08 4.89 10.22
C SER A 494 14.80 5.75 10.25
N VAL A 495 13.64 5.18 9.93
CA VAL A 495 12.32 5.83 10.08
C VAL A 495 12.01 6.08 11.56
N GLN A 496 12.34 5.12 12.43
CA GLN A 496 12.18 5.27 13.88
C GLN A 496 13.15 6.32 14.44
N LYS A 497 14.42 6.35 13.99
CA LYS A 497 15.39 7.40 14.34
C LYS A 497 14.85 8.78 13.97
N PHE A 498 14.38 8.95 12.73
CA PHE A 498 13.71 10.18 12.28
C PHE A 498 12.53 10.54 13.20
N SER A 499 11.68 9.58 13.57
CA SER A 499 10.54 9.86 14.45
C SER A 499 10.91 10.28 15.87
N GLN A 500 12.10 9.93 16.37
CA GLN A 500 12.61 10.44 17.65
C GLN A 500 13.22 11.85 17.48
N ASP A 501 13.92 12.11 16.38
CA ASP A 501 14.56 13.40 16.08
C ASP A 501 13.56 14.51 15.69
N TYR A 502 12.42 14.13 15.09
CA TYR A 502 11.38 15.04 14.58
C TYR A 502 10.00 14.75 15.21
N PRO A 503 9.86 14.88 16.55
CA PRO A 503 8.71 14.37 17.29
C PRO A 503 7.41 15.19 17.11
N GLN A 504 7.43 16.27 16.33
CA GLN A 504 6.26 17.09 15.97
C GLN A 504 5.34 16.46 14.91
N PHE A 505 5.73 15.33 14.29
CA PHE A 505 4.87 14.61 13.34
C PHE A 505 4.02 13.57 14.07
N ASP A 506 2.73 13.50 13.73
CA ASP A 506 1.79 12.51 14.29
C ASP A 506 1.75 11.23 13.43
N PHE A 507 2.10 11.35 12.15
CA PHE A 507 2.24 10.23 11.20
C PHE A 507 3.49 10.36 10.33
N VAL A 508 3.96 9.23 9.81
CA VAL A 508 5.03 9.15 8.82
C VAL A 508 4.61 8.21 7.70
N TRP A 509 4.70 8.66 6.44
CA TRP A 509 4.68 7.77 5.28
C TRP A 509 6.10 7.36 4.94
N ASN A 510 6.36 6.05 4.95
CA ASN A 510 7.52 5.47 4.29
C ASN A 510 7.20 5.37 2.78
N TRP A 511 8.03 6.00 1.95
CA TRP A 511 7.76 6.18 0.52
C TRP A 511 8.88 5.57 -0.34
N GLU A 512 8.51 4.66 -1.24
CA GLU A 512 9.44 4.02 -2.16
C GLU A 512 9.67 4.86 -3.43
N MET A 513 10.92 5.02 -3.84
CA MET A 513 11.30 5.88 -4.97
C MET A 513 10.88 5.34 -6.35
N ASP A 514 10.52 4.06 -6.43
CA ASP A 514 10.01 3.35 -7.61
C ASP A 514 8.48 3.19 -7.61
N PHE A 515 7.77 3.85 -6.68
CA PHE A 515 6.34 4.05 -6.76
C PHE A 515 6.00 5.22 -7.71
N ARG A 516 4.91 5.09 -8.47
CA ARG A 516 4.30 6.18 -9.26
C ARG A 516 2.78 6.23 -9.07
N PHE A 517 2.23 7.43 -9.06
CA PHE A 517 0.78 7.67 -9.06
C PHE A 517 0.39 8.62 -10.19
N THR A 518 -0.57 8.21 -11.01
CA THR A 518 -1.07 9.05 -12.11
C THR A 518 -2.03 10.13 -11.63
N GLY A 519 -2.74 9.90 -10.52
CA GLY A 519 -3.72 10.84 -9.97
C GLY A 519 -3.11 11.89 -9.04
N HIS A 520 -3.97 12.62 -8.34
CA HIS A 520 -3.60 13.66 -7.37
C HIS A 520 -3.22 13.07 -6.00
N HIS A 521 -2.00 13.32 -5.51
CA HIS A 521 -1.43 12.73 -4.29
C HIS A 521 -2.20 13.05 -3.01
N TYR A 522 -2.62 14.30 -2.79
CA TYR A 522 -3.44 14.65 -1.61
C TYR A 522 -4.70 13.78 -1.52
N HIS A 523 -5.47 13.72 -2.61
CA HIS A 523 -6.68 12.90 -2.69
C HIS A 523 -6.41 11.42 -2.38
N LEU A 524 -5.31 10.85 -2.90
CA LEU A 524 -4.92 9.47 -2.56
C LEU A 524 -4.68 9.31 -1.05
N LEU A 525 -3.81 10.13 -0.45
CA LEU A 525 -3.43 9.94 0.96
C LEU A 525 -4.57 10.25 1.93
N ASP A 526 -5.45 11.19 1.57
CA ASP A 526 -6.67 11.50 2.32
C ASP A 526 -7.65 10.32 2.26
N LYS A 527 -7.98 9.80 1.07
CA LYS A 527 -8.92 8.68 0.90
C LYS A 527 -8.44 7.37 1.53
N LEU A 528 -7.14 7.06 1.48
CA LEU A 528 -6.57 5.94 2.23
C LEU A 528 -6.75 6.13 3.75
N GLY A 529 -6.63 7.37 4.24
CA GLY A 529 -6.87 7.75 5.63
C GLY A 529 -8.35 7.69 6.05
N GLU A 530 -9.26 8.23 5.24
CA GLU A 530 -10.71 8.16 5.46
C GLU A 530 -11.21 6.71 5.49
N PHE A 531 -10.78 5.90 4.53
CA PHE A 531 -11.06 4.47 4.51
C PHE A 531 -10.62 3.80 5.82
N ALA A 532 -9.37 4.00 6.22
CA ALA A 532 -8.82 3.38 7.43
C ALA A 532 -9.53 3.85 8.71
N LYS A 533 -9.97 5.11 8.78
CA LYS A 533 -10.81 5.63 9.87
C LYS A 533 -12.17 4.94 9.94
N LYS A 534 -12.81 4.73 8.79
CA LYS A 534 -14.12 4.06 8.68
C LYS A 534 -14.11 2.60 9.16
N GLN A 535 -12.97 1.91 9.06
CA GLN A 535 -12.91 0.49 9.38
C GLN A 535 -13.05 0.17 10.88
N PRO A 536 -13.96 -0.75 11.27
CA PRO A 536 -14.08 -1.26 12.63
C PRO A 536 -12.99 -2.31 12.92
N ARG A 537 -12.59 -2.43 14.19
CA ARG A 537 -11.61 -3.42 14.66
C ARG A 537 -12.12 -4.86 14.57
N LYS A 538 -13.44 -5.07 14.63
CA LYS A 538 -14.09 -6.39 14.42
C LYS A 538 -13.84 -6.93 13.01
N GLY A 539 -13.22 -8.11 12.92
CA GLY A 539 -12.87 -8.76 11.64
C GLY A 539 -11.78 -8.02 10.83
N MET A 540 -11.08 -7.06 11.43
CA MET A 540 -10.16 -6.15 10.75
C MET A 540 -8.94 -6.88 10.22
N TRP A 541 -8.31 -7.71 11.06
CA TRP A 541 -7.11 -8.46 10.69
C TRP A 541 -7.41 -9.50 9.61
N GLU A 542 -8.59 -10.11 9.68
CA GLU A 542 -9.07 -11.12 8.75
C GLU A 542 -9.39 -10.50 7.38
N ARG A 543 -9.98 -9.29 7.34
CA ARG A 543 -10.13 -8.51 6.09
C ARG A 543 -8.78 -8.05 5.53
N ASN A 544 -7.84 -7.66 6.38
CA ASN A 544 -6.49 -7.26 5.95
C ASN A 544 -5.69 -8.42 5.35
N GLU A 545 -5.98 -9.67 5.73
CA GLU A 545 -5.23 -10.86 5.31
C GLU A 545 -5.64 -11.40 3.93
N ARG A 546 -6.24 -10.57 3.07
CA ARG A 546 -6.84 -10.98 1.80
C ARG A 546 -6.63 -9.94 0.71
N TRP A 547 -6.39 -10.39 -0.51
CA TRP A 547 -6.63 -9.55 -1.68
C TRP A 547 -8.14 -9.37 -1.84
N TYR A 548 -8.64 -8.15 -1.65
CA TYR A 548 -10.06 -7.85 -1.85
C TYR A 548 -10.37 -7.86 -3.35
N ILE A 549 -11.10 -8.87 -3.81
CA ILE A 549 -11.55 -9.07 -5.19
C ILE A 549 -13.05 -8.71 -5.25
N PRO A 550 -13.47 -7.53 -5.76
CA PRO A 550 -14.88 -7.12 -5.73
C PRO A 550 -15.82 -8.11 -6.43
N THR A 551 -15.37 -8.71 -7.54
CA THR A 551 -16.15 -9.69 -8.32
C THR A 551 -16.27 -11.07 -7.69
N PHE A 552 -15.72 -11.28 -6.49
CA PHE A 552 -15.82 -12.52 -5.72
C PHE A 552 -16.31 -12.30 -4.28
N HIS A 553 -15.82 -11.24 -3.62
CA HIS A 553 -16.23 -10.89 -2.25
C HIS A 553 -17.48 -10.01 -2.17
N GLY A 554 -17.93 -9.44 -3.28
CA GLY A 554 -19.00 -8.44 -3.27
C GLY A 554 -18.51 -7.08 -2.77
N GLY A 555 -19.42 -6.26 -2.24
CA GLY A 555 -19.07 -4.98 -1.62
C GLY A 555 -18.22 -5.11 -0.34
N TYR A 556 -17.34 -4.13 -0.08
CA TYR A 556 -16.35 -4.23 0.99
C TYR A 556 -16.95 -4.12 2.40
N ASP A 557 -17.84 -3.15 2.60
CA ASP A 557 -18.38 -2.80 3.92
C ASP A 557 -19.63 -3.63 4.31
N ASP A 558 -20.20 -4.36 3.36
CA ASP A 558 -21.40 -5.18 3.49
C ASP A 558 -21.10 -6.67 3.26
N GLU A 559 -21.01 -7.12 2.01
CA GLU A 559 -20.96 -8.55 1.66
C GLU A 559 -19.66 -9.21 2.13
N PHE A 560 -18.51 -8.58 1.84
CA PHE A 560 -17.20 -9.07 2.28
C PHE A 560 -17.07 -9.06 3.81
N ARG A 561 -17.60 -8.02 4.47
CA ARG A 561 -17.58 -7.90 5.93
C ARG A 561 -18.43 -8.99 6.60
N GLN A 562 -19.60 -9.29 6.03
CA GLN A 562 -20.50 -10.34 6.52
C GLN A 562 -19.94 -11.75 6.28
N ASP A 563 -19.28 -12.01 5.14
CA ASP A 563 -18.60 -13.28 4.87
C ASP A 563 -17.49 -13.56 5.91
N ILE A 564 -16.70 -12.54 6.29
CA ILE A 564 -15.69 -12.66 7.35
C ILE A 564 -16.33 -12.98 8.71
N GLU A 565 -17.41 -12.30 9.11
CA GLU A 565 -18.12 -12.64 10.36
C GLU A 565 -18.70 -14.06 10.32
N LYS A 566 -19.23 -14.49 9.17
CA LYS A 566 -19.75 -15.85 8.98
C LYS A 566 -18.68 -16.94 9.06
N ARG A 567 -17.46 -16.69 8.55
CA ARG A 567 -16.35 -17.65 8.57
C ARG A 567 -15.75 -17.82 9.96
N TYR A 568 -15.42 -16.71 10.62
CA TYR A 568 -14.65 -16.75 11.86
C TYR A 568 -15.54 -16.69 13.12
N GLY A 569 -16.71 -16.08 13.05
CA GLY A 569 -17.59 -15.86 14.21
C GLY A 569 -16.84 -15.17 15.35
N ASN A 570 -16.66 -15.88 16.47
CA ASN A 570 -15.94 -15.40 17.64
C ASN A 570 -14.41 -15.61 17.59
N ASN A 571 -13.89 -16.28 16.56
CA ASN A 571 -12.47 -16.60 16.41
C ASN A 571 -11.65 -15.52 15.67
N VAL A 572 -12.18 -14.30 15.56
CA VAL A 572 -11.43 -13.14 15.05
C VAL A 572 -10.47 -12.58 16.10
N ILE A 573 -9.41 -11.90 15.66
CA ILE A 573 -8.45 -11.24 16.55
C ILE A 573 -9.14 -10.08 17.29
N TRP A 574 -9.40 -10.29 18.58
CA TRP A 574 -10.15 -9.36 19.45
C TRP A 574 -9.27 -8.75 20.55
N GLY A 575 -8.47 -7.76 20.16
CA GLY A 575 -7.46 -7.14 21.03
C GLY A 575 -6.06 -7.73 20.85
N ALA A 576 -5.16 -7.41 21.77
CA ALA A 576 -3.78 -7.87 21.76
C ALA A 576 -3.65 -9.36 22.14
N PRO A 577 -2.73 -10.12 21.51
CA PRO A 577 -2.36 -11.45 21.97
C PRO A 577 -1.67 -11.39 23.34
N LYS A 578 -1.79 -12.45 24.14
CA LYS A 578 -1.27 -12.50 25.52
C LYS A 578 0.09 -13.19 25.57
N PHE A 579 1.15 -12.42 25.77
CA PHE A 579 2.51 -12.92 26.05
C PHE A 579 3.06 -12.24 27.31
N PRO A 580 3.78 -12.96 28.21
CA PRO A 580 4.27 -12.38 29.47
C PRO A 580 5.23 -11.20 29.31
N PHE A 581 5.96 -11.15 28.19
CA PHE A 581 6.99 -10.15 27.87
C PHE A 581 6.48 -8.97 27.03
N ILE A 582 5.18 -8.92 26.70
CA ILE A 582 4.52 -7.83 25.97
C ILE A 582 3.57 -7.09 26.92
N ASN A 583 3.72 -5.77 26.99
CA ASN A 583 2.76 -4.86 27.63
C ASN A 583 1.97 -4.10 26.54
N PRO A 584 0.76 -4.55 26.15
CA PRO A 584 0.01 -3.91 25.06
C PRO A 584 -0.40 -2.47 25.40
N ILE A 585 -0.11 -1.54 24.49
CA ILE A 585 -0.43 -0.10 24.65
C ILE A 585 -1.74 0.30 23.94
N GLY A 586 -2.32 -0.59 23.14
CA GLY A 586 -3.59 -0.36 22.45
C GLY A 586 -4.81 -0.44 23.38
N PRO A 587 -5.97 0.06 22.93
CA PRO A 587 -7.19 0.00 23.71
C PRO A 587 -7.59 -1.46 23.99
N LYS A 588 -8.10 -1.73 25.18
CA LYS A 588 -8.75 -3.02 25.49
C LYS A 588 -10.09 -3.10 24.76
N PRO A 589 -10.55 -4.29 24.34
CA PRO A 589 -11.87 -4.44 23.74
C PRO A 589 -12.98 -3.96 24.69
N PRO A 590 -14.00 -3.24 24.20
CA PRO A 590 -15.07 -2.67 25.05
C PRO A 590 -16.07 -3.73 25.53
N VAL A 591 -16.14 -4.87 24.84
CA VAL A 591 -17.00 -6.01 25.14
C VAL A 591 -16.19 -7.30 25.12
N ALA A 592 -16.64 -8.32 25.87
CA ALA A 592 -15.89 -9.56 26.08
C ALA A 592 -15.75 -10.42 24.82
N SER A 593 -16.65 -10.27 23.85
CA SER A 593 -16.70 -11.07 22.62
C SER A 593 -17.00 -10.19 21.40
N PRO A 594 -16.39 -10.42 20.23
CA PRO A 594 -16.66 -9.67 19.00
C PRO A 594 -18.12 -9.79 18.53
N SER A 595 -18.81 -10.89 18.84
CA SER A 595 -20.25 -11.04 18.56
C SER A 595 -21.14 -10.02 19.29
N GLN A 596 -20.63 -9.37 20.34
CA GLN A 596 -21.34 -8.33 21.10
C GLN A 596 -21.06 -6.90 20.60
N ASP A 597 -20.11 -6.73 19.66
CA ASP A 597 -19.81 -5.45 19.02
C ASP A 597 -20.55 -5.35 17.68
N ASN A 598 -21.30 -4.27 17.50
CA ASN A 598 -22.04 -3.97 16.27
C ASN A 598 -21.18 -3.17 15.27
N TYR A 599 -19.90 -3.57 15.12
CA TYR A 599 -18.91 -2.85 14.33
C TYR A 599 -18.67 -1.40 14.78
N GLU A 600 -18.75 -1.14 16.09
CA GLU A 600 -18.59 0.20 16.65
C GLU A 600 -17.14 0.45 17.08
N TRP A 601 -16.47 -0.57 17.63
CA TRP A 601 -15.13 -0.41 18.19
C TRP A 601 -14.08 -0.01 17.13
N GLY A 602 -13.50 1.18 17.32
CA GLY A 602 -12.43 1.73 16.48
C GLY A 602 -12.91 2.51 15.25
N VAL A 603 -14.22 2.63 14.99
CA VAL A 603 -14.73 3.50 13.92
C VAL A 603 -14.46 4.97 14.27
N GLY A 604 -13.88 5.71 13.34
CA GLY A 604 -13.41 7.09 13.56
C GLY A 604 -12.03 7.20 14.20
N GLU A 605 -11.44 6.12 14.73
CA GLU A 605 -10.04 6.08 15.17
C GLU A 605 -9.11 6.06 13.93
N ASP A 606 -8.10 6.93 13.90
CA ASP A 606 -7.01 6.84 12.92
C ASP A 606 -6.29 5.48 13.04
N ALA A 607 -5.97 4.84 11.91
CA ALA A 607 -5.15 3.63 11.94
C ALA A 607 -3.68 3.94 12.23
N ASP A 608 -3.08 3.16 13.12
CA ASP A 608 -1.66 3.21 13.48
C ASP A 608 -0.76 2.74 12.35
N VAL A 609 -1.23 1.82 11.51
CA VAL A 609 -0.59 1.50 10.22
C VAL A 609 -1.63 1.41 9.11
N ILE A 610 -1.32 2.03 7.96
CA ILE A 610 -2.06 1.87 6.71
C ILE A 610 -1.10 1.27 5.67
N THR A 611 -1.44 0.08 5.16
CA THR A 611 -0.75 -0.56 4.03
C THR A 611 -1.59 -0.48 2.77
N VAL A 612 -0.94 -0.64 1.62
CA VAL A 612 -1.57 -0.71 0.29
C VAL A 612 -1.44 -2.10 -0.36
N SER A 613 -0.83 -3.04 0.34
CA SER A 613 -0.91 -4.49 0.09
C SER A 613 -1.54 -5.21 1.30
N PRO A 614 -2.09 -6.43 1.14
CA PRO A 614 -2.59 -7.23 2.26
C PRO A 614 -1.56 -7.46 3.36
N MET A 615 -2.02 -7.45 4.61
CA MET A 615 -1.23 -7.85 5.78
C MET A 615 -1.38 -9.35 5.99
N PHE A 616 -0.57 -10.16 5.32
CA PHE A 616 -0.68 -11.62 5.35
C PHE A 616 0.02 -12.25 6.56
N ASN A 617 -0.41 -13.45 6.98
CA ASN A 617 0.33 -14.24 7.96
C ASN A 617 1.54 -14.94 7.28
N PRO A 618 2.79 -14.67 7.71
CA PRO A 618 3.98 -15.28 7.11
C PRO A 618 4.23 -16.73 7.57
N ILE A 619 3.55 -17.19 8.62
CA ILE A 619 3.73 -18.53 9.17
C ILE A 619 3.22 -19.55 8.15
N ASN A 620 4.07 -20.53 7.81
CA ASN A 620 3.83 -21.56 6.78
C ASN A 620 3.58 -21.00 5.36
N SER A 621 3.94 -19.75 5.06
CA SER A 621 3.65 -19.13 3.76
C SER A 621 4.76 -19.25 2.72
N ASN A 622 5.83 -20.00 3.02
CA ASN A 622 7.09 -20.02 2.26
C ASN A 622 7.68 -18.60 2.02
N TRP A 623 7.41 -17.65 2.92
CA TRP A 623 7.95 -16.29 2.82
C TRP A 623 9.39 -16.24 3.34
N VAL A 624 10.29 -15.63 2.57
CA VAL A 624 11.75 -15.81 2.73
C VAL A 624 12.31 -15.29 4.06
N ILE A 625 11.68 -14.28 4.66
CA ILE A 625 12.06 -13.72 5.97
C ILE A 625 11.07 -14.06 7.10
N ALA A 626 10.13 -15.00 6.89
CA ALA A 626 9.07 -15.30 7.85
C ALA A 626 9.57 -15.54 9.29
N ASN A 627 10.68 -16.25 9.45
CA ASN A 627 11.24 -16.65 10.74
C ASN A 627 12.31 -15.70 11.29
N GLN A 628 12.54 -14.55 10.65
CA GLN A 628 13.45 -13.51 11.11
C GLN A 628 12.80 -12.68 12.24
N VAL A 629 12.91 -13.22 13.45
CA VAL A 629 12.30 -12.71 14.68
C VAL A 629 13.30 -12.82 15.83
N TRP A 630 13.52 -11.72 16.54
CA TRP A 630 14.54 -11.58 17.58
C TRP A 630 13.94 -11.02 18.87
N GLY A 631 14.53 -11.37 20.02
CA GLY A 631 14.22 -10.83 21.35
C GLY A 631 12.88 -11.24 21.99
N TYR A 632 11.83 -11.47 21.19
CA TYR A 632 10.46 -11.80 21.64
C TYR A 632 10.31 -13.19 22.29
N ASN A 633 11.06 -13.47 23.36
CA ASN A 633 11.12 -14.77 24.05
C ASN A 633 11.16 -14.63 25.57
N ASP A 634 10.91 -15.75 26.25
CA ASP A 634 11.15 -15.96 27.67
C ASP A 634 11.61 -17.41 27.91
N SER A 635 11.59 -17.90 29.16
CA SER A 635 11.97 -19.28 29.48
C SER A 635 10.98 -20.36 28.98
N THR A 636 9.83 -19.95 28.47
CA THR A 636 8.70 -20.81 28.03
C THR A 636 8.25 -20.57 26.59
N HIS A 637 8.60 -19.42 25.99
CA HIS A 637 8.25 -19.03 24.62
C HIS A 637 9.49 -18.68 23.80
N LYS A 638 9.54 -19.15 22.54
CA LYS A 638 10.57 -18.79 21.55
C LYS A 638 10.16 -17.53 20.79
N SER A 639 11.14 -16.84 20.20
CA SER A 639 10.92 -15.69 19.31
C SER A 639 9.95 -16.01 18.16
N GLN A 640 9.93 -17.23 17.65
CA GLN A 640 9.06 -17.66 16.57
C GLN A 640 7.62 -17.98 17.02
N ASP A 641 7.31 -18.01 18.32
CA ASP A 641 5.98 -18.37 18.80
C ASP A 641 4.97 -17.20 18.69
N ILE A 642 5.46 -15.97 18.46
CA ILE A 642 4.58 -14.81 18.30
C ILE A 642 3.78 -14.84 16.97
N PRO A 643 2.51 -14.38 16.98
CA PRO A 643 1.75 -14.16 15.77
C PRO A 643 2.36 -12.97 15.01
N ARG A 644 2.40 -13.09 13.68
CA ARG A 644 3.07 -12.14 12.79
C ARG A 644 2.14 -11.70 11.67
N ARG A 645 2.39 -10.51 11.13
CA ARG A 645 1.75 -9.98 9.92
C ARG A 645 2.80 -9.30 9.05
N THR A 646 2.70 -9.49 7.74
CA THR A 646 3.71 -9.02 6.77
C THR A 646 3.03 -8.39 5.55
N THR A 647 3.68 -7.44 4.91
CA THR A 647 3.18 -6.72 3.73
C THR A 647 4.33 -6.54 2.75
N ILE A 648 4.20 -7.05 1.53
CA ILE A 648 5.19 -6.78 0.48
C ILE A 648 4.96 -5.38 -0.07
N VAL A 649 6.05 -4.69 -0.38
CA VAL A 649 6.11 -3.24 -0.63
C VAL A 649 5.86 -2.47 0.67
N THR A 650 6.90 -1.78 1.15
CA THR A 650 6.89 -1.06 2.43
C THR A 650 6.24 0.33 2.35
N GLN A 651 5.60 0.66 1.23
CA GLN A 651 4.79 1.86 1.03
C GLN A 651 3.66 1.89 2.08
N SER A 652 3.80 2.67 3.15
CA SER A 652 2.89 2.59 4.31
C SER A 652 2.89 3.85 5.17
N ARG A 653 1.72 4.20 5.72
CA ARG A 653 1.60 5.20 6.79
C ARG A 653 1.78 4.53 8.14
N VAL A 654 2.55 5.12 9.05
CA VAL A 654 2.75 4.65 10.42
C VAL A 654 2.53 5.82 11.39
N SER A 655 1.80 5.60 12.49
CA SER A 655 1.59 6.61 13.52
C SER A 655 2.82 6.81 14.40
N LYS A 656 2.98 8.00 14.99
CA LYS A 656 4.00 8.24 16.02
C LYS A 656 3.84 7.26 17.19
N ARG A 657 2.60 6.91 17.56
CA ARG A 657 2.30 5.89 18.59
C ARG A 657 2.98 4.56 18.27
N LEU A 658 2.82 4.06 17.06
CA LEU A 658 3.43 2.81 16.61
C LEU A 658 4.95 2.91 16.48
N LEU A 659 5.49 3.99 15.91
CA LEU A 659 6.94 4.21 15.81
C LEU A 659 7.62 4.30 17.19
N ASN A 660 6.94 4.92 18.17
CA ASN A 660 7.42 5.02 19.54
C ASN A 660 7.48 3.66 20.26
N ILE A 661 6.47 2.79 20.12
CA ILE A 661 6.52 1.45 20.72
C ILE A 661 7.48 0.52 19.97
N MET A 662 7.55 0.61 18.63
CA MET A 662 8.59 -0.07 17.85
C MET A 662 10.01 0.32 18.32
N HIS A 663 10.22 1.59 18.68
CA HIS A 663 11.51 2.07 19.20
C HIS A 663 11.83 1.44 20.56
N VAL A 664 10.85 1.37 21.44
CA VAL A 664 10.97 0.72 22.76
C VAL A 664 11.23 -0.78 22.63
N GLU A 665 10.54 -1.50 21.75
CA GLU A 665 10.81 -2.92 21.50
C GLU A 665 12.25 -3.14 20.97
N ASN A 666 12.72 -2.33 20.01
CA ASN A 666 14.10 -2.42 19.54
C ASN A 666 15.14 -2.09 20.64
N LEU A 667 14.86 -1.16 21.56
CA LEU A 667 15.70 -0.89 22.75
C LEU A 667 15.77 -2.07 23.71
N ARG A 668 14.74 -2.93 23.74
CA ARG A 668 14.70 -4.17 24.51
C ARG A 668 15.44 -5.33 23.82
N GLY A 669 15.74 -5.19 22.53
CA GLY A 669 16.33 -6.24 21.68
C GLY A 669 15.27 -7.01 20.87
N ASN A 670 14.01 -6.57 20.91
CA ASN A 670 12.88 -7.22 20.27
C ASN A 670 12.69 -6.66 18.86
N HIS A 671 12.83 -7.52 17.84
CA HIS A 671 12.75 -7.11 16.44
C HIS A 671 12.09 -8.16 15.55
N VAL A 672 11.56 -7.70 14.43
CA VAL A 672 10.94 -8.51 13.36
C VAL A 672 11.29 -7.85 12.04
N ALA A 673 11.70 -8.65 11.05
CA ALA A 673 12.26 -8.13 9.81
C ALA A 673 11.32 -7.19 9.04
N SER A 674 11.92 -6.39 8.16
CA SER A 674 11.44 -5.16 7.54
C SER A 674 9.98 -5.15 7.08
N GLU A 675 9.61 -6.07 6.20
CA GLU A 675 8.24 -6.15 5.67
C GLU A 675 7.22 -6.68 6.70
N MET A 676 7.69 -7.15 7.87
CA MET A 676 6.86 -7.60 9.00
C MET A 676 6.70 -6.54 10.11
N THR A 677 7.59 -5.54 10.21
CA THR A 677 7.78 -4.78 11.45
C THR A 677 6.53 -4.02 11.93
N PRO A 678 5.95 -3.06 11.18
CA PRO A 678 4.95 -2.15 11.75
C PRO A 678 3.66 -2.88 12.12
N GLN A 679 3.11 -3.68 11.22
CA GLN A 679 1.86 -4.40 11.46
C GLN A 679 2.01 -5.60 12.42
N THR A 680 3.19 -6.22 12.55
CA THR A 680 3.41 -7.21 13.63
C THR A 680 3.43 -6.52 14.99
N VAL A 681 4.19 -5.43 15.16
CA VAL A 681 4.20 -4.68 16.44
C VAL A 681 2.81 -4.10 16.73
N ALA A 682 2.08 -3.63 15.71
CA ALA A 682 0.69 -3.21 15.87
C ALA A 682 -0.23 -4.33 16.38
N LEU A 683 -0.09 -5.55 15.85
CA LEU A 683 -0.83 -6.72 16.32
C LEU A 683 -0.50 -7.05 17.77
N LEU A 684 0.78 -7.17 18.12
CA LEU A 684 1.23 -7.50 19.48
C LEU A 684 0.73 -6.49 20.53
N HIS A 685 0.67 -5.21 20.18
CA HIS A 685 0.19 -4.16 21.09
C HIS A 685 -1.31 -3.83 20.97
N GLY A 686 -2.08 -4.52 20.12
CA GLY A 686 -3.53 -4.27 19.98
C GLY A 686 -3.86 -2.93 19.30
N LEU A 687 -2.96 -2.40 18.49
CA LEU A 687 -3.09 -1.15 17.75
C LEU A 687 -3.95 -1.34 16.48
N LYS A 688 -4.43 -0.24 15.87
CA LYS A 688 -5.32 -0.33 14.70
C LYS A 688 -4.49 -0.41 13.42
N ALA A 689 -4.66 -1.47 12.64
CA ALA A 689 -3.92 -1.71 11.40
C ALA A 689 -4.91 -1.94 10.27
N VAL A 690 -4.77 -1.25 9.13
CA VAL A 690 -5.69 -1.39 7.99
C VAL A 690 -4.93 -1.55 6.68
N TYR A 691 -5.26 -2.57 5.90
CA TYR A 691 -4.96 -2.62 4.48
C TYR A 691 -6.05 -1.84 3.73
N ALA A 692 -5.64 -0.78 3.02
CA ALA A 692 -6.53 0.03 2.19
C ALA A 692 -6.49 -0.48 0.73
N PRO A 693 -7.59 -1.08 0.21
CA PRO A 693 -7.56 -1.85 -1.03
C PRO A 693 -7.73 -0.94 -2.25
N HIS A 694 -6.64 -0.29 -2.65
CA HIS A 694 -6.61 0.55 -3.84
C HIS A 694 -6.83 -0.24 -5.14
N PRO A 695 -7.33 0.40 -6.22
CA PRO A 695 -7.45 -0.22 -7.53
C PRO A 695 -6.10 -0.79 -8.03
N VAL A 696 -6.08 -2.10 -8.28
CA VAL A 696 -5.03 -2.84 -8.98
C VAL A 696 -5.64 -3.47 -10.22
N PHE A 697 -5.07 -3.19 -11.39
CA PHE A 697 -5.50 -3.77 -12.65
C PHE A 697 -4.61 -4.94 -13.04
N MET A 698 -5.08 -5.75 -14.00
CA MET A 698 -4.28 -6.79 -14.62
C MET A 698 -4.37 -6.74 -16.14
N ASP A 699 -3.34 -7.27 -16.79
CA ASP A 699 -3.27 -7.39 -18.25
C ASP A 699 -4.10 -8.55 -18.83
N ARG A 700 -4.79 -9.33 -17.97
CA ARG A 700 -5.77 -10.36 -18.33
C ARG A 700 -7.08 -10.12 -17.58
N ASP A 701 -8.19 -10.45 -18.24
CA ASP A 701 -9.56 -10.38 -17.71
C ASP A 701 -9.88 -11.59 -16.80
N TRP A 702 -9.09 -11.78 -15.74
CA TRP A 702 -9.27 -12.91 -14.82
C TRP A 702 -10.60 -12.83 -14.06
N LYS A 703 -11.35 -13.93 -14.03
CA LYS A 703 -12.59 -14.06 -13.25
C LYS A 703 -12.31 -14.05 -11.75
N GLY A 704 -13.23 -13.49 -10.95
CA GLY A 704 -13.07 -13.36 -9.50
C GLY A 704 -12.77 -14.69 -8.78
N LYS A 705 -13.47 -15.78 -9.14
CA LYS A 705 -13.20 -17.13 -8.58
C LYS A 705 -11.80 -17.65 -8.90
N PHE A 706 -11.30 -17.39 -10.11
CA PHE A 706 -9.94 -17.77 -10.52
C PHE A 706 -8.90 -16.96 -9.73
N LEU A 707 -9.08 -15.65 -9.61
CA LEU A 707 -8.24 -14.81 -8.76
C LEU A 707 -8.23 -15.30 -7.31
N ASN A 708 -9.39 -15.67 -6.75
CA ASN A 708 -9.44 -16.15 -5.38
C ASN A 708 -8.68 -17.48 -5.19
N LYS A 709 -8.78 -18.45 -6.13
CA LYS A 709 -7.97 -19.70 -6.11
C LYS A 709 -6.48 -19.39 -5.97
N TRP A 710 -5.98 -18.42 -6.73
CA TRP A 710 -4.54 -18.19 -6.87
C TRP A 710 -3.95 -17.20 -5.87
N PHE A 711 -4.74 -16.22 -5.42
CA PHE A 711 -4.28 -15.12 -4.57
C PHE A 711 -4.76 -15.16 -3.13
N ASN A 712 -5.86 -15.89 -2.85
CA ASN A 712 -6.40 -16.12 -1.51
C ASN A 712 -6.55 -17.64 -1.23
N PRO A 713 -5.45 -18.44 -1.33
CA PRO A 713 -5.50 -19.91 -1.29
C PRO A 713 -5.63 -20.52 0.12
N GLY A 714 -5.59 -19.71 1.19
CA GLY A 714 -5.69 -20.18 2.57
C GLY A 714 -7.02 -20.88 2.87
N GLU A 715 -7.05 -21.70 3.93
CA GLU A 715 -8.19 -22.58 4.24
C GLU A 715 -9.51 -21.83 4.45
N ASN A 716 -9.49 -20.59 4.96
CA ASN A 716 -10.66 -19.72 5.07
C ASN A 716 -10.71 -18.67 3.95
N GLY A 717 -9.80 -18.71 2.99
CA GLY A 717 -9.62 -17.71 1.92
C GLY A 717 -8.64 -16.59 2.27
N GLU A 718 -7.64 -16.84 3.11
CA GLU A 718 -6.52 -15.92 3.37
C GLU A 718 -5.51 -15.90 2.20
N CYS A 719 -4.74 -14.82 2.07
CA CYS A 719 -3.55 -14.78 1.20
C CYS A 719 -2.25 -15.15 1.92
N GLY A 720 -2.28 -15.29 3.25
CA GLY A 720 -1.19 -15.85 4.06
C GLY A 720 -1.23 -17.38 4.16
N GLY A 721 -0.29 -17.95 4.92
CA GLY A 721 -0.23 -19.40 5.14
C GLY A 721 0.09 -20.22 3.89
N ARG A 722 -0.19 -21.53 3.95
CA ARG A 722 0.11 -22.51 2.89
C ARG A 722 -0.44 -22.07 1.52
N GLY A 723 0.27 -22.40 0.45
CA GLY A 723 -0.07 -21.98 -0.92
C GLY A 723 0.07 -20.49 -1.25
N SER A 724 0.36 -19.60 -0.27
CA SER A 724 0.39 -18.13 -0.41
C SER A 724 1.09 -17.65 -1.69
N PRO A 725 0.49 -16.71 -2.47
CA PRO A 725 1.10 -16.18 -3.70
C PRO A 725 2.38 -15.35 -3.46
N MET A 726 2.62 -14.92 -2.22
CA MET A 726 3.86 -14.25 -1.80
C MET A 726 5.01 -15.23 -1.56
N GLY A 727 4.73 -16.54 -1.44
CA GLY A 727 5.76 -17.55 -1.18
C GLY A 727 6.85 -17.59 -2.27
N TRP A 728 8.07 -17.90 -1.84
CA TRP A 728 9.24 -18.04 -2.73
C TRP A 728 8.92 -19.00 -3.90
N GLY A 729 9.14 -18.54 -5.13
CA GLY A 729 8.83 -19.29 -6.36
C GLY A 729 7.37 -19.21 -6.85
N ARG A 730 6.43 -18.67 -6.07
CA ARG A 730 5.01 -18.49 -6.46
C ARG A 730 4.70 -17.11 -7.04
N GLU A 731 5.63 -16.17 -6.91
CA GLU A 731 5.46 -14.74 -7.19
C GLU A 731 5.13 -14.40 -8.65
N ARG A 732 5.36 -15.31 -9.62
CA ARG A 732 4.99 -15.09 -11.03
C ARG A 732 3.48 -14.89 -11.23
N ARG A 733 2.66 -15.26 -10.25
CA ARG A 733 1.22 -14.90 -10.21
C ARG A 733 1.01 -13.39 -10.44
N TYR A 734 1.92 -12.55 -9.96
CA TYR A 734 1.83 -11.09 -10.13
C TYR A 734 2.38 -10.51 -11.44
N ILE A 735 2.91 -11.32 -12.37
CA ILE A 735 3.59 -10.81 -13.59
C ILE A 735 2.72 -9.82 -14.41
N GLY A 736 1.41 -10.05 -14.42
CA GLY A 736 0.41 -9.25 -15.11
C GLY A 736 -0.28 -8.17 -14.24
N SER A 737 0.21 -7.88 -13.03
CA SER A 737 -0.37 -6.91 -12.08
C SER A 737 0.12 -5.47 -12.32
N THR A 738 -0.68 -4.43 -12.02
CA THR A 738 -0.17 -3.05 -11.92
C THR A 738 0.52 -2.76 -10.57
N TRP A 739 0.49 -3.70 -9.64
CA TRP A 739 1.07 -3.58 -8.31
C TRP A 739 1.74 -4.89 -7.89
N TYR A 740 3.07 -4.98 -8.10
CA TYR A 740 3.99 -5.91 -7.43
C TYR A 740 5.42 -5.66 -7.95
N TYR A 741 6.45 -5.85 -7.12
CA TYR A 741 7.86 -5.61 -7.47
C TYR A 741 8.45 -6.54 -8.57
N ARG A 742 7.65 -7.49 -9.08
CA ARG A 742 7.97 -8.46 -10.15
C ARG A 742 6.92 -8.46 -11.27
N ALA A 743 6.38 -7.29 -11.61
CA ALA A 743 5.33 -7.15 -12.62
C ALA A 743 5.80 -6.36 -13.86
N ILE A 744 5.20 -6.66 -15.02
CA ILE A 744 5.44 -6.00 -16.31
C ILE A 744 4.59 -4.74 -16.53
N PRO A 745 3.26 -4.74 -16.23
CA PRO A 745 2.42 -3.56 -16.46
C PRO A 745 2.88 -2.23 -15.86
N PRO A 746 3.47 -2.13 -14.65
CA PRO A 746 3.74 -0.84 -14.02
C PRO A 746 4.65 0.04 -14.87
N ASN A 747 5.79 -0.49 -15.30
CA ASN A 747 6.76 0.24 -16.11
C ASN A 747 6.24 0.46 -17.55
N ARG A 748 5.68 -0.59 -18.18
CA ARG A 748 5.11 -0.50 -19.53
C ARG A 748 3.98 0.53 -19.66
N LEU A 749 3.03 0.54 -18.71
CA LEU A 749 1.95 1.53 -18.69
C LEU A 749 2.50 2.94 -18.52
N TYR A 750 3.48 3.12 -17.64
CA TYR A 750 4.07 4.42 -17.39
C TYR A 750 4.87 4.93 -18.60
N ASN A 751 5.63 4.06 -19.28
CA ASN A 751 6.30 4.38 -20.54
C ASN A 751 5.29 4.84 -21.60
N ASN A 752 4.22 4.06 -21.82
CA ASN A 752 3.15 4.43 -22.75
C ASN A 752 2.50 5.77 -22.35
N TRP A 753 2.20 5.98 -21.08
CA TRP A 753 1.60 7.22 -20.56
C TRP A 753 2.49 8.46 -20.73
N MET A 754 3.81 8.30 -20.53
CA MET A 754 4.83 9.31 -20.85
C MET A 754 4.97 9.59 -22.35
N GLY A 755 4.25 8.86 -23.21
CA GLY A 755 4.29 8.98 -24.67
C GLY A 755 5.48 8.26 -25.30
N TRP A 756 6.14 7.36 -24.57
CA TRP A 756 7.36 6.69 -25.00
C TRP A 756 7.05 5.30 -25.61
N PRO A 757 7.75 4.88 -26.68
CA PRO A 757 7.52 3.58 -27.31
C PRO A 757 7.78 2.39 -26.37
N ASP A 758 6.77 1.57 -26.13
CA ASP A 758 6.92 0.28 -25.45
C ASP A 758 5.92 -0.73 -26.02
N THR A 759 6.42 -1.86 -26.52
CA THR A 759 5.62 -2.97 -27.08
C THR A 759 4.61 -2.48 -28.14
N GLY A 760 5.10 -1.64 -29.07
CA GLY A 760 4.33 -1.09 -30.19
C GLY A 760 3.35 0.05 -29.86
N ILE A 761 3.31 0.53 -28.61
CA ILE A 761 2.44 1.62 -28.14
C ILE A 761 3.29 2.83 -27.73
N GLY A 762 2.82 4.05 -28.01
CA GLY A 762 3.53 5.29 -27.72
C GLY A 762 4.51 5.72 -28.82
N GLY A 763 5.13 6.88 -28.64
CA GLY A 763 5.87 7.61 -29.68
C GLY A 763 4.95 8.48 -30.54
N SER A 764 5.49 9.55 -31.12
CA SER A 764 4.71 10.60 -31.81
C SER A 764 3.80 10.09 -32.93
N GLN A 765 4.29 9.18 -33.78
CA GLN A 765 3.50 8.57 -34.86
C GLN A 765 2.32 7.72 -34.34
N TRP A 766 2.46 7.13 -33.15
CA TRP A 766 1.38 6.38 -32.52
C TRP A 766 0.35 7.34 -31.93
N GLU A 767 0.78 8.40 -31.25
CA GLU A 767 -0.12 9.41 -30.67
C GLU A 767 -0.89 10.22 -31.72
N GLU A 768 -0.25 10.56 -32.84
CA GLU A 768 -0.91 11.22 -33.99
C GLU A 768 -2.08 10.40 -34.53
N LYS A 769 -1.99 9.07 -34.48
CA LYS A 769 -3.03 8.16 -34.98
C LYS A 769 -4.10 7.78 -33.94
N HIS A 770 -3.75 7.67 -32.67
CA HIS A 770 -4.64 7.12 -31.63
C HIS A 770 -5.01 8.12 -30.52
N GLY A 771 -4.45 9.32 -30.54
CA GLY A 771 -4.50 10.30 -29.45
C GLY A 771 -3.46 10.04 -28.36
N ARG A 772 -3.29 11.00 -27.45
CA ARG A 772 -2.37 10.85 -26.31
C ARG A 772 -2.91 9.83 -25.28
N PRO A 773 -2.06 8.92 -24.78
CA PRO A 773 -2.40 8.06 -23.65
C PRO A 773 -2.80 8.84 -22.40
N CYS A 774 -3.83 8.36 -21.70
CA CYS A 774 -4.21 8.85 -20.39
C CYS A 774 -4.63 7.68 -19.51
N LEU A 775 -4.46 7.81 -18.20
CA LEU A 775 -4.74 6.76 -17.23
C LEU A 775 -5.70 7.27 -16.16
N PRO A 776 -6.60 6.42 -15.61
CA PRO A 776 -7.34 6.77 -14.40
C PRO A 776 -6.38 6.93 -13.20
N PRO A 777 -6.83 7.38 -12.02
CA PRO A 777 -5.99 7.40 -10.83
C PRO A 777 -5.55 5.97 -10.49
N VAL A 778 -4.28 5.64 -10.72
CA VAL A 778 -3.74 4.29 -10.53
C VAL A 778 -2.37 4.35 -9.86
N MET A 779 -2.18 3.46 -8.88
CA MET A 779 -0.92 3.21 -8.20
C MET A 779 -0.13 2.18 -9.01
N LEU A 780 1.10 2.52 -9.38
CA LEU A 780 2.00 1.69 -10.18
C LEU A 780 3.25 1.36 -9.36
N HIS A 781 3.50 0.07 -9.14
CA HIS A 781 4.74 -0.41 -8.53
C HIS A 781 5.18 -1.72 -9.19
N GLN A 782 6.42 -1.87 -9.67
CA GLN A 782 7.56 -0.94 -9.62
C GLN A 782 7.84 -0.21 -10.95
N VAL A 783 8.15 1.09 -10.88
CA VAL A 783 8.57 1.93 -12.02
C VAL A 783 9.98 2.48 -11.73
N LYS A 784 10.99 2.01 -12.47
CA LYS A 784 12.41 2.26 -12.17
C LYS A 784 13.12 2.97 -13.31
N ASN A 785 14.06 3.85 -12.96
CA ASN A 785 15.05 4.48 -13.86
C ASN A 785 14.43 5.03 -15.15
N THR A 786 13.40 5.87 -14.98
CA THR A 786 12.42 6.19 -16.02
C THR A 786 12.95 7.27 -16.98
N GLU A 787 13.32 6.85 -18.19
CA GLU A 787 13.86 7.68 -19.27
C GLU A 787 13.20 7.38 -20.62
N PRO A 788 13.21 8.32 -21.59
CA PRO A 788 12.68 8.10 -22.93
C PRO A 788 13.20 6.82 -23.59
N THR A 789 12.30 5.89 -23.87
CA THR A 789 12.61 4.59 -24.45
C THR A 789 12.99 4.71 -25.93
N LYS A 790 13.65 3.68 -26.46
CA LYS A 790 14.04 3.59 -27.87
C LYS A 790 12.93 2.92 -28.69
N ASN A 791 12.87 3.20 -30.00
CA ASN A 791 11.99 2.48 -30.91
C ASN A 791 12.26 0.97 -30.84
N GLY A 792 11.20 0.16 -30.71
CA GLY A 792 11.30 -1.28 -30.52
C GLY A 792 11.69 -1.71 -29.10
N HIS A 793 11.59 -0.83 -28.10
CA HIS A 793 11.68 -1.23 -26.69
C HIS A 793 10.46 -2.06 -26.28
N GLU A 794 10.71 -3.05 -25.42
CA GLU A 794 9.71 -3.90 -24.80
C GLU A 794 10.08 -4.04 -23.32
N THR A 795 9.19 -3.66 -22.41
CA THR A 795 9.38 -3.95 -20.97
C THR A 795 9.24 -5.46 -20.76
N THR A 796 10.34 -6.10 -20.36
CA THR A 796 10.36 -7.49 -19.90
C THR A 796 10.68 -7.57 -18.41
N PHE A 797 10.30 -8.68 -17.77
CA PHE A 797 10.73 -9.01 -16.42
C PHE A 797 11.08 -10.50 -16.36
N GLU A 798 12.30 -10.81 -15.92
CA GLU A 798 12.79 -12.19 -15.80
C GLU A 798 12.74 -12.65 -14.34
N LEU A 799 12.43 -13.93 -14.16
CA LEU A 799 12.55 -14.65 -12.89
C LEU A 799 13.60 -15.75 -13.05
N ALA A 800 14.39 -15.99 -12.01
CA ALA A 800 15.38 -17.07 -12.03
C ALA A 800 14.73 -18.47 -12.20
N TYR A 801 13.49 -18.61 -11.71
CA TYR A 801 12.58 -19.73 -11.91
C TYR A 801 11.17 -19.27 -11.48
N GLY A 802 10.10 -19.98 -11.87
CA GLY A 802 8.70 -19.54 -11.68
C GLY A 802 7.91 -19.59 -12.97
#